data_AF-A0A940C807-F1
#
_entry.id   AF-A0A940C807-F1
#
_cell.length_a   1.000
_cell.length_b   1.000
_cell.length_c   1.000
_cell.angle_alpha   90.00
_cell.angle_beta   90.00
_cell.angle_gamma   90.00
#
_symmetry.space_group_name_H-M   'P 1'
#
loop_
_entity.id
_entity.type
_entity.pdbx_description
1 polymer ?
#
loop_
_entity_poly.entity_id
_entity_poly.type
_entity_poly.pdbx_seq_one_letter_code
_entity_poly.pdbx_strand_id
1 'polypeptide(L)'
;MKHANWKTLAVLVALTLIFVFAPALTGETAKAEDHIVESIEISNLLEPVIGEKPDTYYIYKAGVYVSDSQRNTDGWRRGVLWVDETTNTAMAATDTFTGGHTYSVKLEFFARNDYTFTDSAGKLVTTASVRGKQAEVILVNSQNVYVKFTFPTLTIHVDNVSFSDLDQPKVGKTPDYDVTFSATGCRMEDKTEGVWKNGIKWINTTDSVEMMPTDTFKEGKTYQVCFSLVLEDGYAFTNSVGGLGFHNSVNGGYGGDVKDLGTDKTNVGVFYQFPKLDLETIKKAAITDVEAPKMGAAPDYDVTVEGEYFKKDKTDNYWKNGVKWYDETTEQDMKPTDTFIGGHRYRVTVALSADTGYAFAYSSGSLAVTGTINNNRANAVLDGRTYVEYSYTFPKLDMEPIVSIVITDLDVPEIESTPDFEITLNGEGIQLENNPDEGWFNGVQWWDYSTGTFMTASDRFKPKGRYRVSFSLSPLEGYSFFTLTGISTVKTCTINEERVNAQKDGDRNITLKYDFSTLPGVINNASIYGVDEPVAGETPDFEFSWGGGWGVDREKADITWIDTATGSSLSETDTFEGGHVYKVRVTVYATDDAAFAKGLDGEATLFRFNEMLVTEFGKFTSASVEVEYTFPEVSEATVPAEPAVKIIDSVDIAITPPEAGQNPSFEVTLTGEGCHMSEDENEVWVHGVMYMDQTAYTTVTAADVFGEGETYEAHFSISADEGYSFFNDAHELVTTFTINGEAPWHVGDYDPYAPSRIHIQGMFTTAGEAHLFPVDFAGFTEYGGGMFLVSGGDVVTEANGVVQDPDCPEVWYFCANGQVQLGYSGLAEYGGKWFFLSNGILNTSYTGVVNYDGARFIVAAGRLLDEYNGLIQDPNTGLWYYVAGGQVADYTGLVMYDGAWFYVIDGELATGYNGPVDYDGATFNVVGGQVVA
;
A
#
# COMPACT_ATOMS: atom_id res chain seq x y z
N MET A 1 -34.52 56.65 -55.87
CA MET A 1 -35.70 56.50 -56.76
C MET A 1 -36.94 56.92 -55.99
N LYS A 2 -37.69 57.95 -56.49
CA LYS A 2 -39.13 58.27 -56.29
C LYS A 2 -39.68 58.25 -54.85
N HIS A 3 -40.33 59.26 -54.26
CA HIS A 3 -41.03 60.48 -54.71
C HIS A 3 -41.16 61.43 -53.50
N ALA A 4 -41.28 62.73 -53.79
CA ALA A 4 -41.50 63.84 -52.86
C ALA A 4 -42.97 64.00 -52.39
N ASN A 5 -43.21 64.83 -51.36
CA ASN A 5 -44.12 66.01 -51.39
C ASN A 5 -44.23 66.66 -49.99
N TRP A 6 -43.64 67.85 -49.81
CA TRP A 6 -44.23 69.21 -49.90
C TRP A 6 -45.00 69.66 -48.64
N LYS A 7 -44.34 70.51 -47.83
CA LYS A 7 -44.89 71.76 -47.26
C LYS A 7 -43.82 72.50 -46.42
N THR A 8 -42.89 73.16 -47.10
CA THR A 8 -42.10 74.27 -46.55
C THR A 8 -41.73 75.22 -47.71
N LEU A 9 -41.70 76.52 -47.41
CA LEU A 9 -41.56 77.71 -48.29
C LEU A 9 -42.88 78.19 -48.93
N ALA A 10 -43.27 79.46 -48.88
CA ALA A 10 -42.48 80.67 -48.68
C ALA A 10 -43.28 81.76 -47.93
N VAL A 11 -42.62 82.31 -46.92
CA VAL A 11 -42.79 83.68 -46.44
C VAL A 11 -42.18 84.63 -47.49
N LEU A 12 -42.76 85.82 -47.62
CA LEU A 12 -42.27 87.04 -48.26
C LEU A 12 -42.66 87.31 -49.74
N VAL A 13 -43.08 88.57 -49.98
CA VAL A 13 -43.48 89.26 -51.23
C VAL A 13 -45.00 89.12 -51.52
N ALA A 14 -45.85 90.15 -51.58
CA ALA A 14 -45.69 91.59 -51.75
C ALA A 14 -46.86 92.38 -51.12
N LEU A 15 -46.54 93.60 -50.67
CA LEU A 15 -47.48 94.71 -50.54
C LEU A 15 -48.22 94.98 -51.86
N THR A 16 -49.45 95.52 -51.76
CA THR A 16 -50.04 96.71 -52.42
C THR A 16 -51.47 96.45 -52.93
N LEU A 17 -52.37 97.44 -52.76
CA LEU A 17 -53.70 97.67 -53.40
C LEU A 17 -54.87 96.81 -52.83
N ILE A 18 -56.05 97.30 -52.42
CA ILE A 18 -56.86 98.50 -52.72
C ILE A 18 -57.88 98.75 -51.58
N PHE A 19 -58.20 100.03 -51.37
CA PHE A 19 -59.22 100.59 -50.48
C PHE A 19 -60.63 100.61 -51.15
N VAL A 20 -61.69 100.70 -50.32
CA VAL A 20 -63.07 101.17 -50.59
C VAL A 20 -64.11 100.14 -51.07
N PHE A 21 -65.09 99.85 -50.19
CA PHE A 21 -66.51 100.23 -50.42
C PHE A 21 -67.25 100.33 -49.07
N ALA A 22 -67.85 101.50 -48.84
CA ALA A 22 -68.70 101.84 -47.71
C ALA A 22 -70.14 101.35 -47.91
N PRO A 23 -70.94 101.14 -46.85
CA PRO A 23 -72.39 101.16 -46.95
C PRO A 23 -72.94 102.60 -46.87
N ALA A 24 -73.96 102.87 -47.66
CA ALA A 24 -74.62 104.16 -47.81
C ALA A 24 -75.47 104.54 -46.58
N LEU A 25 -75.48 105.84 -46.27
CA LEU A 25 -76.38 106.49 -45.33
C LEU A 25 -77.84 106.49 -45.84
N THR A 26 -78.78 106.20 -44.94
CA THR A 26 -80.11 106.81 -44.93
C THR A 26 -80.37 107.34 -43.52
N GLY A 27 -80.63 108.64 -43.42
CA GLY A 27 -80.71 109.35 -42.14
C GLY A 27 -82.00 109.10 -41.38
N GLU A 28 -81.88 109.04 -40.04
CA GLU A 28 -82.90 109.42 -39.08
C GLU A 28 -82.21 109.80 -37.75
N THR A 29 -82.84 110.69 -37.00
CA THR A 29 -82.29 111.54 -35.94
C THR A 29 -81.99 110.83 -34.59
N ALA A 30 -80.79 111.09 -34.05
CA ALA A 30 -80.35 111.21 -32.64
C ALA A 30 -80.94 110.31 -31.51
N LYS A 31 -80.06 109.53 -30.87
CA LYS A 31 -79.96 109.32 -29.40
C LYS A 31 -78.49 109.08 -29.04
N ALA A 32 -78.03 109.63 -27.92
CA ALA A 32 -76.68 109.39 -27.39
C ALA A 32 -76.48 107.88 -27.14
N GLU A 33 -75.46 107.27 -27.73
CA GLU A 33 -75.03 105.94 -27.33
C GLU A 33 -74.35 106.06 -25.96
N ASP A 34 -74.86 105.37 -24.95
CA ASP A 34 -74.12 105.18 -23.71
C ASP A 34 -72.92 104.30 -24.06
N HIS A 35 -71.71 104.85 -23.98
CA HIS A 35 -70.48 104.09 -24.20
C HIS A 35 -70.32 103.11 -23.01
N ILE A 36 -70.84 101.89 -23.10
CA ILE A 36 -70.75 100.88 -22.01
C ILE A 36 -69.75 99.78 -22.40
N VAL A 37 -68.91 99.37 -21.45
CA VAL A 37 -68.02 98.21 -21.62
C VAL A 37 -68.78 96.93 -21.25
N GLU A 38 -69.17 96.14 -22.24
CA GLU A 38 -69.97 94.91 -22.01
C GLU A 38 -69.12 93.70 -21.59
N SER A 39 -67.88 93.58 -22.08
CA SER A 39 -67.02 92.43 -21.77
C SER A 39 -65.51 92.72 -21.80
N ILE A 40 -64.80 92.11 -20.85
CA ILE A 40 -63.33 92.09 -20.76
C ILE A 40 -62.85 90.66 -21.03
N GLU A 41 -61.92 90.49 -21.95
CA GLU A 41 -61.35 89.18 -22.28
C GLU A 41 -59.83 89.22 -22.13
N ILE A 42 -59.30 88.32 -21.31
CA ILE A 42 -57.87 88.23 -20.98
C ILE A 42 -57.35 86.89 -21.47
N SER A 43 -56.73 86.86 -22.65
CA SER A 43 -56.24 85.63 -23.28
C SER A 43 -54.80 85.26 -22.94
N ASN A 44 -53.97 86.24 -22.56
CA ASN A 44 -52.51 86.08 -22.45
C ASN A 44 -51.99 85.94 -21.01
N LEU A 45 -52.86 85.77 -20.02
CA LEU A 45 -52.49 85.49 -18.63
C LEU A 45 -51.91 84.08 -18.52
N LEU A 46 -50.66 83.98 -18.06
CA LEU A 46 -50.00 82.69 -17.82
C LEU A 46 -50.60 82.02 -16.57
N GLU A 47 -50.70 80.69 -16.60
CA GLU A 47 -51.04 79.93 -15.39
C GLU A 47 -49.89 80.01 -14.37
N PRO A 48 -50.18 79.98 -13.06
CA PRO A 48 -49.14 79.88 -12.06
C PRO A 48 -48.40 78.55 -12.21
N VAL A 49 -47.07 78.61 -12.28
CA VAL A 49 -46.18 77.44 -12.40
C VAL A 49 -45.29 77.38 -11.17
N ILE A 50 -45.18 76.23 -10.52
CA ILE A 50 -44.39 76.07 -9.30
C ILE A 50 -42.93 76.51 -9.55
N GLY A 51 -42.39 77.35 -8.66
CA GLY A 51 -41.05 77.91 -8.77
C GLY A 51 -40.94 79.13 -9.70
N GLU A 52 -41.95 79.41 -10.52
CA GLU A 52 -41.99 80.60 -11.37
C GLU A 52 -42.56 81.80 -10.60
N LYS A 53 -42.20 83.00 -11.07
CA LYS A 53 -42.65 84.27 -10.50
C LYS A 53 -44.00 84.69 -11.08
N PRO A 54 -44.82 85.44 -10.32
CA PRO A 54 -46.10 85.95 -10.81
C PRO A 54 -45.93 86.85 -12.03
N ASP A 55 -46.78 86.65 -13.03
CA ASP A 55 -46.83 87.48 -14.24
C ASP A 55 -47.30 88.91 -13.91
N THR A 56 -46.73 89.90 -14.61
CA THR A 56 -46.91 91.33 -14.33
C THR A 56 -47.32 92.15 -15.56
N TYR A 57 -47.68 91.52 -16.69
CA TYR A 57 -47.92 92.22 -17.95
C TYR A 57 -49.14 91.72 -18.75
N TYR A 58 -50.03 92.64 -19.16
CA TYR A 58 -51.15 92.37 -20.08
C TYR A 58 -51.31 93.45 -21.18
N ILE A 59 -51.99 93.09 -22.27
CA ILE A 59 -52.21 93.94 -23.46
C ILE A 59 -53.68 94.42 -23.54
N TYR A 60 -53.84 95.67 -23.98
CA TYR A 60 -55.10 96.43 -24.04
C TYR A 60 -56.14 95.92 -25.06
N LYS A 61 -57.43 96.01 -24.68
CA LYS A 61 -58.60 96.00 -25.59
C LYS A 61 -59.14 97.43 -25.74
N ALA A 62 -59.67 97.79 -26.90
CA ALA A 62 -60.25 99.12 -27.12
C ALA A 62 -61.43 99.37 -26.16
N GLY A 63 -61.48 100.55 -25.52
CA GLY A 63 -62.55 100.97 -24.58
C GLY A 63 -62.16 100.94 -23.09
N VAL A 64 -61.13 100.17 -22.71
CA VAL A 64 -60.59 100.14 -21.34
C VAL A 64 -59.09 100.43 -21.32
N TYR A 65 -58.58 100.86 -20.17
CA TYR A 65 -57.16 100.92 -19.90
C TYR A 65 -56.86 100.37 -18.51
N VAL A 66 -55.70 99.76 -18.37
CA VAL A 66 -55.14 99.43 -17.05
C VAL A 66 -54.38 100.67 -16.58
N SER A 67 -54.53 101.01 -15.31
CA SER A 67 -53.82 102.15 -14.72
C SER A 67 -52.29 101.99 -14.87
N ASP A 68 -51.67 102.88 -15.65
CA ASP A 68 -50.22 103.13 -15.61
C ASP A 68 -49.81 103.95 -14.35
N SER A 69 -50.77 104.29 -13.47
CA SER A 69 -50.48 105.01 -12.24
C SER A 69 -49.68 104.12 -11.28
N GLN A 70 -48.64 104.73 -10.71
CA GLN A 70 -47.57 104.11 -9.93
C GLN A 70 -48.00 103.55 -8.56
N ARG A 71 -49.05 102.73 -8.46
CA ARG A 71 -49.29 101.90 -7.27
C ARG A 71 -48.34 100.70 -7.28
N ASN A 72 -47.06 100.94 -7.02
CA ASN A 72 -46.12 99.91 -6.58
C ASN A 72 -46.21 99.76 -5.05
N THR A 73 -47.41 99.56 -4.53
CA THR A 73 -47.68 99.46 -3.10
C THR A 73 -48.64 98.30 -2.86
N ASP A 74 -48.37 97.51 -1.81
CA ASP A 74 -49.18 96.34 -1.38
C ASP A 74 -49.40 95.28 -2.48
N GLY A 75 -48.31 94.81 -3.10
CA GLY A 75 -48.32 93.67 -4.03
C GLY A 75 -48.80 93.98 -5.46
N TRP A 76 -49.50 95.10 -5.69
CA TRP A 76 -49.93 95.51 -7.02
C TRP A 76 -48.76 95.93 -7.91
N ARG A 77 -48.77 95.47 -9.17
CA ARG A 77 -47.81 95.87 -10.20
C ARG A 77 -48.50 95.98 -11.55
N ARG A 78 -48.48 97.18 -12.14
CA ARG A 78 -49.11 97.46 -13.44
C ARG A 78 -50.58 97.01 -13.50
N GLY A 79 -51.33 97.22 -12.41
CA GLY A 79 -52.73 96.81 -12.30
C GLY A 79 -52.96 95.31 -12.15
N VAL A 80 -51.93 94.53 -11.81
CA VAL A 80 -51.99 93.09 -11.52
C VAL A 80 -51.63 92.83 -10.06
N LEU A 81 -52.43 92.06 -9.35
CA LEU A 81 -52.14 91.56 -8.02
C LEU A 81 -52.36 90.04 -8.00
N TRP A 82 -51.29 89.29 -7.72
CA TRP A 82 -51.41 87.88 -7.39
C TRP A 82 -51.60 87.71 -5.89
N VAL A 83 -52.47 86.78 -5.51
CA VAL A 83 -52.78 86.45 -4.12
C VAL A 83 -52.62 84.96 -3.95
N ASP A 84 -51.81 84.57 -2.97
CA ASP A 84 -51.85 83.21 -2.43
C ASP A 84 -53.07 83.12 -1.51
N GLU A 85 -54.12 82.43 -1.99
CA GLU A 85 -55.37 82.26 -1.26
C GLU A 85 -55.21 81.24 -0.11
N THR A 86 -54.18 80.38 -0.14
CA THR A 86 -53.90 79.42 0.94
C THR A 86 -53.35 80.13 2.17
N THR A 87 -52.40 81.04 1.98
CA THR A 87 -51.84 81.86 3.08
C THR A 87 -52.59 83.18 3.28
N ASN A 88 -53.52 83.50 2.37
CA ASN A 88 -54.24 84.77 2.29
C ASN A 88 -53.31 85.98 2.23
N THR A 89 -52.22 85.87 1.46
CA THR A 89 -51.20 86.92 1.31
C THR A 89 -51.06 87.40 -0.14
N ALA A 90 -50.79 88.69 -0.32
CA ALA A 90 -50.47 89.28 -1.61
C ALA A 90 -49.03 88.90 -2.02
N MET A 91 -48.84 88.42 -3.25
CA MET A 91 -47.53 88.02 -3.75
C MET A 91 -46.72 89.21 -4.27
N ALA A 92 -45.45 89.30 -3.86
CA ALA A 92 -44.47 90.19 -4.44
C ALA A 92 -43.87 89.60 -5.74
N ALA A 93 -43.29 90.43 -6.61
CA ALA A 93 -42.65 89.91 -7.85
C ALA A 93 -41.36 89.11 -7.61
N THR A 94 -40.87 89.07 -6.38
CA THR A 94 -39.76 88.19 -5.98
C THR A 94 -40.25 86.83 -5.53
N ASP A 95 -41.52 86.72 -5.14
CA ASP A 95 -42.11 85.49 -4.65
C ASP A 95 -42.31 84.54 -5.84
N THR A 96 -42.29 83.26 -5.54
CA THR A 96 -42.51 82.19 -6.51
C THR A 96 -43.74 81.41 -6.11
N PHE A 97 -44.48 80.88 -7.09
CA PHE A 97 -45.59 80.00 -6.78
C PHE A 97 -45.07 78.73 -6.10
N THR A 98 -45.65 78.41 -4.94
CA THR A 98 -45.37 77.23 -4.13
C THR A 98 -46.42 76.15 -4.43
N GLY A 99 -45.98 74.89 -4.57
CA GLY A 99 -46.90 73.76 -4.73
C GLY A 99 -47.72 73.51 -3.46
N GLY A 100 -48.90 72.91 -3.61
CA GLY A 100 -49.90 72.73 -2.55
C GLY A 100 -50.75 73.97 -2.26
N HIS A 101 -50.46 75.12 -2.88
CA HIS A 101 -51.16 76.38 -2.65
C HIS A 101 -52.15 76.70 -3.78
N THR A 102 -53.19 77.48 -3.45
CA THR A 102 -54.19 77.99 -4.38
C THR A 102 -53.92 79.47 -4.62
N TYR A 103 -53.88 79.90 -5.89
CA TYR A 103 -53.59 81.29 -6.23
C TYR A 103 -54.76 81.93 -6.96
N SER A 104 -54.96 83.22 -6.73
CA SER A 104 -55.82 84.06 -7.56
C SER A 104 -55.05 85.24 -8.11
N VAL A 105 -55.56 85.80 -9.22
CA VAL A 105 -55.09 87.05 -9.78
C VAL A 105 -56.24 88.05 -9.82
N LYS A 106 -55.95 89.27 -9.39
CA LYS A 106 -56.84 90.43 -9.43
C LYS A 106 -56.27 91.44 -10.42
N LEU A 107 -57.09 91.85 -11.38
CA LEU A 107 -56.71 92.76 -12.46
C LEU A 107 -57.57 94.01 -12.40
N GLU A 108 -56.97 95.20 -12.36
CA GLU A 108 -57.70 96.47 -12.28
C GLU A 108 -57.91 97.09 -13.66
N PHE A 109 -59.15 97.37 -14.02
CA PHE A 109 -59.52 97.98 -15.30
C PHE A 109 -60.28 99.29 -15.10
N PHE A 110 -59.89 100.30 -15.88
CA PHE A 110 -60.54 101.59 -15.95
C PHE A 110 -61.20 101.79 -17.31
N ALA A 111 -62.39 102.37 -17.34
CA ALA A 111 -63.05 102.74 -18.60
C ALA A 111 -62.34 103.97 -19.21
N ARG A 112 -62.11 103.99 -20.54
CA ARG A 112 -61.54 105.17 -21.23
C ARG A 112 -62.61 106.25 -21.38
N ASN A 113 -62.19 107.52 -21.43
CA ASN A 113 -63.06 108.70 -21.54
C ASN A 113 -64.32 108.43 -22.39
N ASP A 114 -65.45 108.78 -21.80
CA ASP A 114 -66.85 108.55 -22.22
C ASP A 114 -67.40 107.14 -21.94
N TYR A 115 -66.58 106.11 -21.70
CA TYR A 115 -67.05 104.76 -21.37
C TYR A 115 -67.39 104.53 -19.87
N THR A 116 -68.28 103.59 -19.54
CA THR A 116 -68.54 103.14 -18.15
C THR A 116 -68.75 101.61 -18.06
N PHE A 117 -68.54 101.00 -16.88
CA PHE A 117 -68.83 99.58 -16.61
C PHE A 117 -70.26 99.33 -16.10
N THR A 118 -71.02 100.40 -15.88
CA THR A 118 -72.36 100.34 -15.30
C THR A 118 -73.41 100.83 -16.28
N ASP A 119 -74.65 100.35 -16.12
CA ASP A 119 -75.77 100.98 -16.80
C ASP A 119 -76.10 102.37 -16.20
N SER A 120 -77.08 103.06 -16.78
CA SER A 120 -77.56 104.36 -16.30
C SER A 120 -78.17 104.34 -14.89
N ALA A 121 -78.41 103.17 -14.30
CA ALA A 121 -78.82 102.99 -12.91
C ALA A 121 -77.64 102.71 -11.96
N GLY A 122 -76.41 102.67 -12.46
CA GLY A 122 -75.19 102.40 -11.70
C GLY A 122 -74.94 100.92 -11.42
N LYS A 123 -75.67 100.00 -12.08
CA LYS A 123 -75.49 98.55 -11.90
C LYS A 123 -74.40 98.03 -12.84
N LEU A 124 -73.49 97.19 -12.32
CA LEU A 124 -72.46 96.51 -13.12
C LEU A 124 -73.12 95.63 -14.19
N VAL A 125 -72.76 95.87 -15.45
CA VAL A 125 -73.23 95.08 -16.61
C VAL A 125 -72.09 94.38 -17.36
N THR A 126 -70.84 94.67 -16.99
CA THR A 126 -69.64 94.07 -17.59
C THR A 126 -69.41 92.64 -17.12
N THR A 127 -69.08 91.76 -18.06
CA THR A 127 -68.59 90.40 -17.78
C THR A 127 -67.10 90.28 -18.07
N ALA A 128 -66.41 89.31 -17.45
CA ALA A 128 -65.01 89.04 -17.78
C ALA A 128 -64.74 87.55 -17.98
N SER A 129 -63.79 87.24 -18.85
CA SER A 129 -63.21 85.91 -18.99
C SER A 129 -61.69 85.96 -19.01
N VAL A 130 -61.08 84.97 -18.36
CA VAL A 130 -59.65 84.70 -18.39
C VAL A 130 -59.46 83.38 -19.11
N ARG A 131 -58.75 83.40 -20.24
CA ARG A 131 -58.48 82.23 -21.10
C ARG A 131 -59.75 81.44 -21.45
N GLY A 132 -60.83 82.17 -21.76
CA GLY A 132 -62.13 81.59 -22.10
C GLY A 132 -62.94 81.04 -20.91
N LYS A 133 -62.42 81.08 -19.68
CA LYS A 133 -63.17 80.75 -18.46
C LYS A 133 -63.75 82.01 -17.84
N GLN A 134 -64.98 81.92 -17.31
CA GLN A 134 -65.64 83.03 -16.64
C GLN A 134 -64.81 83.49 -15.44
N ALA A 135 -64.56 84.80 -15.34
CA ALA A 135 -63.88 85.44 -14.22
C ALA A 135 -64.87 86.30 -13.44
N GLU A 136 -64.61 86.50 -12.16
CA GLU A 136 -65.43 87.35 -11.29
C GLU A 136 -65.13 88.82 -11.58
N VAL A 137 -66.16 89.64 -11.79
CA VAL A 137 -66.02 91.10 -11.95
C VAL A 137 -66.57 91.80 -10.72
N ILE A 138 -65.73 92.60 -10.07
CA ILE A 138 -66.02 93.29 -8.83
C ILE A 138 -66.04 94.80 -9.13
N LEU A 139 -67.21 95.42 -9.01
CA LEU A 139 -67.38 96.86 -9.24
C LEU A 139 -66.71 97.67 -8.12
N VAL A 140 -65.81 98.59 -8.49
CA VAL A 140 -65.25 99.58 -7.56
C VAL A 140 -66.06 100.87 -7.63
N ASN A 141 -66.28 101.37 -8.85
CA ASN A 141 -67.19 102.45 -9.19
C ASN A 141 -67.53 102.38 -10.68
N SER A 142 -68.36 103.29 -11.21
CA SER A 142 -68.79 103.28 -12.61
C SER A 142 -67.65 103.31 -13.64
N GLN A 143 -66.44 103.72 -13.24
CA GLN A 143 -65.26 103.86 -14.08
C GLN A 143 -64.15 102.85 -13.76
N ASN A 144 -64.30 102.00 -12.73
CA ASN A 144 -63.27 101.06 -12.28
C ASN A 144 -63.87 99.71 -11.82
N VAL A 145 -63.30 98.61 -12.31
CA VAL A 145 -63.62 97.24 -11.88
C VAL A 145 -62.35 96.43 -11.61
N TYR A 146 -62.42 95.51 -10.65
CA TYR A 146 -61.46 94.41 -10.54
C TYR A 146 -62.00 93.17 -11.24
N VAL A 147 -61.13 92.45 -11.94
CA VAL A 147 -61.40 91.10 -12.43
C VAL A 147 -60.60 90.12 -11.57
N LYS A 148 -61.26 89.26 -10.79
CA LYS A 148 -60.64 88.18 -10.00
C LYS A 148 -60.78 86.85 -10.72
N PHE A 149 -59.69 86.11 -10.84
CA PHE A 149 -59.69 84.72 -11.32
C PHE A 149 -58.86 83.84 -10.39
N THR A 150 -59.48 82.79 -9.85
CA THR A 150 -58.83 81.81 -8.97
C THR A 150 -58.44 80.57 -9.76
N PHE A 151 -57.17 80.20 -9.71
CA PHE A 151 -56.64 78.98 -10.32
C PHE A 151 -56.89 77.77 -9.42
N PRO A 152 -56.96 76.55 -9.97
CA PRO A 152 -56.89 75.33 -9.16
C PRO A 152 -55.62 75.30 -8.30
N THR A 153 -55.68 74.56 -7.19
CA THR A 153 -54.51 74.32 -6.32
C THR A 153 -53.37 73.69 -7.13
N LEU A 154 -52.16 74.22 -6.99
CA LEU A 154 -50.98 73.67 -7.66
C LEU A 154 -50.60 72.32 -7.03
N THR A 155 -50.53 71.27 -7.83
CA THR A 155 -50.19 69.92 -7.35
C THR A 155 -48.66 69.72 -7.33
N ILE A 156 -48.12 69.15 -6.25
CA ILE A 156 -46.71 68.74 -6.18
C ILE A 156 -46.58 67.33 -6.75
N HIS A 157 -45.56 67.09 -7.58
CA HIS A 157 -45.34 65.77 -8.15
C HIS A 157 -44.39 64.92 -7.31
N VAL A 158 -44.73 63.64 -7.15
CA VAL A 158 -43.79 62.65 -6.60
C VAL A 158 -42.88 62.21 -7.75
N ASP A 159 -41.60 62.59 -7.67
CA ASP A 159 -40.62 62.34 -8.75
C ASP A 159 -39.71 61.14 -8.47
N ASN A 160 -39.45 60.82 -7.20
CA ASN A 160 -38.49 59.77 -6.81
C ASN A 160 -39.01 58.91 -5.66
N VAL A 161 -38.88 57.58 -5.80
CA VAL A 161 -39.12 56.60 -4.74
C VAL A 161 -37.99 55.58 -4.69
N SER A 162 -37.47 55.28 -3.49
CA SER A 162 -36.40 54.30 -3.33
C SER A 162 -36.70 53.29 -2.23
N PHE A 163 -36.38 52.03 -2.52
CA PHE A 163 -36.41 50.90 -1.59
C PHE A 163 -34.98 50.36 -1.45
N SER A 164 -34.51 50.13 -0.23
CA SER A 164 -33.24 49.44 0.05
C SER A 164 -33.43 48.34 1.08
N ASP A 165 -32.38 47.54 1.26
CA ASP A 165 -32.30 46.44 2.24
C ASP A 165 -33.26 45.28 1.96
N LEU A 166 -33.75 45.16 0.71
CA LEU A 166 -34.55 44.01 0.28
C LEU A 166 -33.64 42.80 0.00
N ASP A 167 -33.81 41.71 0.73
CA ASP A 167 -33.10 40.46 0.47
C ASP A 167 -33.48 39.84 -0.89
N GLN A 168 -32.49 39.29 -1.58
CA GLN A 168 -32.76 38.55 -2.82
C GLN A 168 -33.51 37.24 -2.52
N PRO A 169 -34.50 36.85 -3.35
CA PRO A 169 -35.21 35.59 -3.16
C PRO A 169 -34.24 34.41 -3.29
N LYS A 170 -34.25 33.49 -2.33
CA LYS A 170 -33.36 32.32 -2.28
C LYS A 170 -34.16 31.03 -2.11
N VAL A 171 -33.81 29.99 -2.86
CA VAL A 171 -34.56 28.71 -2.87
C VAL A 171 -34.63 28.16 -1.43
N GLY A 172 -35.84 27.77 -1.00
CA GLY A 172 -36.09 27.27 0.34
C GLY A 172 -36.23 28.33 1.43
N LYS A 173 -35.99 29.61 1.14
CA LYS A 173 -36.23 30.73 2.08
C LYS A 173 -37.61 31.34 1.87
N THR A 174 -38.14 31.97 2.91
CA THR A 174 -39.39 32.74 2.87
C THR A 174 -39.15 34.14 2.30
N PRO A 175 -40.18 34.83 1.79
CA PRO A 175 -40.03 36.19 1.28
C PRO A 175 -39.67 37.21 2.35
N ASP A 176 -38.94 38.23 1.93
CA ASP A 176 -38.55 39.36 2.77
C ASP A 176 -39.60 40.49 2.70
N TYR A 177 -39.93 41.06 3.85
CA TYR A 177 -40.94 42.10 4.02
C TYR A 177 -40.42 43.30 4.84
N ASP A 178 -39.13 43.35 5.13
CA ASP A 178 -38.50 44.37 5.95
C ASP A 178 -37.55 45.21 5.08
N VAL A 179 -38.08 46.30 4.50
CA VAL A 179 -37.32 47.19 3.60
C VAL A 179 -37.24 48.60 4.15
N THR A 180 -36.17 49.31 3.80
CA THR A 180 -36.06 50.74 4.03
C THR A 180 -36.71 51.50 2.87
N PHE A 181 -37.73 52.30 3.18
CA PHE A 181 -38.45 53.13 2.21
C PHE A 181 -38.07 54.60 2.35
N SER A 182 -37.83 55.27 1.22
CA SER A 182 -37.57 56.72 1.16
C SER A 182 -38.24 57.34 -0.07
N ALA A 183 -39.09 58.34 0.17
CA ALA A 183 -39.74 59.17 -0.84
C ALA A 183 -40.21 60.48 -0.21
N THR A 184 -40.59 61.47 -1.03
CA THR A 184 -41.30 62.69 -0.60
C THR A 184 -42.69 62.70 -1.19
N GLY A 185 -43.73 62.93 -0.37
CA GLY A 185 -45.12 63.05 -0.82
C GLY A 185 -45.89 61.74 -0.99
N CYS A 186 -45.30 60.61 -0.61
CA CYS A 186 -45.98 59.31 -0.53
C CYS A 186 -45.39 58.45 0.60
N ARG A 187 -46.16 57.44 1.01
CA ARG A 187 -45.76 56.45 2.03
C ARG A 187 -46.11 55.03 1.61
N MET A 188 -45.48 54.04 2.26
CA MET A 188 -45.90 52.64 2.17
C MET A 188 -47.31 52.46 2.77
N GLU A 189 -48.16 51.72 2.08
CA GLU A 189 -49.46 51.32 2.61
C GLU A 189 -49.28 50.38 3.80
N ASP A 190 -49.90 50.66 4.94
CA ASP A 190 -49.87 49.79 6.12
C ASP A 190 -50.83 48.60 5.92
N LYS A 191 -50.44 47.69 5.02
CA LYS A 191 -51.25 46.55 4.59
C LYS A 191 -50.61 45.24 5.05
N THR A 192 -51.32 44.51 5.90
CA THR A 192 -50.82 43.30 6.57
C THR A 192 -51.72 42.07 6.44
N GLU A 193 -52.71 42.09 5.54
CA GLU A 193 -53.68 41.01 5.37
C GLU A 193 -53.37 40.09 4.18
N GLY A 194 -53.50 38.78 4.39
CA GLY A 194 -53.35 37.76 3.35
C GLY A 194 -51.91 37.64 2.82
N VAL A 195 -51.75 37.88 1.52
CA VAL A 195 -50.46 37.85 0.81
C VAL A 195 -49.64 39.14 1.00
N TRP A 196 -50.22 40.16 1.65
CA TRP A 196 -49.55 41.43 1.95
C TRP A 196 -48.99 41.43 3.36
N LYS A 197 -47.78 41.97 3.51
CA LYS A 197 -47.18 42.29 4.81
C LYS A 197 -46.32 43.54 4.66
N ASN A 198 -46.49 44.51 5.56
CA ASN A 198 -45.81 45.82 5.51
C ASN A 198 -45.97 46.56 4.16
N GLY A 199 -47.12 46.40 3.50
CA GLY A 199 -47.35 47.00 2.17
C GLY A 199 -46.56 46.33 1.03
N ILE A 200 -45.99 45.15 1.28
CA ILE A 200 -45.19 44.38 0.32
C ILE A 200 -45.92 43.06 0.00
N LYS A 201 -45.90 42.67 -1.27
CA LYS A 201 -46.41 41.39 -1.76
C LYS A 201 -45.41 40.73 -2.69
N TRP A 202 -45.25 39.42 -2.57
CA TRP A 202 -44.44 38.61 -3.47
C TRP A 202 -45.32 37.76 -4.40
N ILE A 203 -44.84 37.56 -5.62
CA ILE A 203 -45.56 36.85 -6.68
C ILE A 203 -44.59 35.88 -7.34
N ASN A 204 -44.95 34.59 -7.38
CA ASN A 204 -44.33 33.63 -8.29
C ASN A 204 -44.87 33.89 -9.70
N THR A 205 -44.11 34.60 -10.51
CA THR A 205 -44.52 35.00 -11.86
C THR A 205 -44.50 33.84 -12.84
N THR A 206 -43.74 32.77 -12.56
CA THR A 206 -43.76 31.56 -13.41
C THR A 206 -45.10 30.85 -13.33
N ASP A 207 -45.65 30.70 -12.13
CA ASP A 207 -46.93 30.00 -11.92
C ASP A 207 -48.12 30.96 -11.81
N SER A 208 -47.87 32.27 -11.85
CA SER A 208 -48.87 33.33 -11.64
C SER A 208 -49.60 33.23 -10.29
N VAL A 209 -48.86 32.86 -9.24
CA VAL A 209 -49.40 32.67 -7.87
C VAL A 209 -48.83 33.72 -6.93
N GLU A 210 -49.69 34.38 -6.15
CA GLU A 210 -49.29 35.27 -5.06
C GLU A 210 -48.80 34.45 -3.86
N MET A 211 -47.70 34.88 -3.24
CA MET A 211 -47.05 34.14 -2.15
C MET A 211 -47.56 34.57 -0.78
N MET A 212 -47.85 33.58 0.05
CA MET A 212 -48.06 33.78 1.50
C MET A 212 -46.70 34.02 2.18
N PRO A 213 -46.66 34.76 3.31
CA PRO A 213 -45.40 34.97 4.05
C PRO A 213 -44.68 33.69 4.53
N THR A 214 -45.40 32.57 4.61
CA THR A 214 -44.87 31.25 4.98
C THR A 214 -44.41 30.41 3.80
N ASP A 215 -44.70 30.83 2.57
CA ASP A 215 -44.27 30.10 1.38
C ASP A 215 -42.75 30.18 1.22
N THR A 216 -42.17 29.22 0.51
CA THR A 216 -40.74 29.21 0.21
C THR A 216 -40.50 29.33 -1.27
N PHE A 217 -39.46 30.09 -1.65
CA PHE A 217 -39.04 30.18 -3.04
C PHE A 217 -38.58 28.81 -3.56
N LYS A 218 -38.84 28.53 -4.85
CA LYS A 218 -38.58 27.25 -5.50
C LYS A 218 -37.61 27.44 -6.67
N GLU A 219 -36.76 26.45 -6.88
CA GLU A 219 -35.84 26.40 -8.01
C GLU A 219 -36.60 26.47 -9.34
N GLY A 220 -36.01 27.15 -10.32
CA GLY A 220 -36.53 27.24 -11.68
C GLY A 220 -37.73 28.17 -11.84
N LYS A 221 -38.14 28.86 -10.77
CA LYS A 221 -39.22 29.84 -10.78
C LYS A 221 -38.67 31.26 -10.86
N THR A 222 -39.51 32.18 -11.30
CA THR A 222 -39.24 33.63 -11.32
C THR A 222 -40.17 34.29 -10.31
N TYR A 223 -39.66 35.32 -9.65
CA TYR A 223 -40.38 36.02 -8.60
C TYR A 223 -40.38 37.52 -8.84
N GLN A 224 -41.46 38.17 -8.45
CA GLN A 224 -41.62 39.61 -8.49
C GLN A 224 -42.10 40.09 -7.12
N VAL A 225 -41.56 41.21 -6.67
CA VAL A 225 -42.05 41.92 -5.49
C VAL A 225 -42.87 43.14 -5.91
N CYS A 226 -43.91 43.45 -5.16
CA CYS A 226 -44.78 44.61 -5.35
C CYS A 226 -44.84 45.43 -4.06
N PHE A 227 -44.56 46.73 -4.16
CA PHE A 227 -44.66 47.71 -3.08
C PHE A 227 -45.90 48.58 -3.30
N SER A 228 -46.82 48.61 -2.33
CA SER A 228 -48.02 49.45 -2.38
C SER A 228 -47.75 50.82 -1.77
N LEU A 229 -47.96 51.88 -2.55
CA LEU A 229 -47.73 53.26 -2.15
C LEU A 229 -49.03 54.05 -2.15
N VAL A 230 -49.19 54.92 -1.15
CA VAL A 230 -50.32 55.84 -1.00
C VAL A 230 -49.82 57.28 -1.00
N LEU A 231 -50.46 58.15 -1.78
CA LEU A 231 -50.15 59.57 -1.84
C LEU A 231 -50.48 60.31 -0.54
N GLU A 232 -49.71 61.34 -0.25
CA GLU A 232 -50.03 62.34 0.78
C GLU A 232 -50.82 63.51 0.18
N ASP A 233 -51.58 64.22 1.02
CA ASP A 233 -52.43 65.33 0.59
C ASP A 233 -51.63 66.43 -0.13
N GLY A 234 -52.14 66.89 -1.28
CA GLY A 234 -51.48 67.93 -2.11
C GLY A 234 -50.45 67.40 -3.11
N TYR A 235 -50.15 66.09 -3.07
CA TYR A 235 -49.25 65.43 -4.02
C TYR A 235 -50.04 64.62 -5.07
N ALA A 236 -49.44 64.47 -6.25
CA ALA A 236 -49.89 63.51 -7.25
C ALA A 236 -48.69 62.84 -7.91
N PHE A 237 -48.86 61.59 -8.34
CA PHE A 237 -47.91 60.99 -9.27
C PHE A 237 -47.93 61.80 -10.59
N THR A 238 -46.76 61.99 -11.20
CA THR A 238 -46.67 62.62 -12.54
C THR A 238 -47.60 61.89 -13.51
N ASN A 239 -48.30 62.62 -14.39
CA ASN A 239 -49.38 62.12 -15.28
C ASN A 239 -49.01 60.96 -16.25
N SER A 240 -47.79 60.45 -16.17
CA SER A 240 -47.35 59.26 -16.90
C SER A 240 -46.78 58.24 -15.93
N VAL A 241 -47.65 57.41 -15.35
CA VAL A 241 -47.29 56.08 -14.88
C VAL A 241 -46.68 55.33 -16.07
N GLY A 242 -45.34 55.35 -16.18
CA GLY A 242 -44.58 54.81 -17.31
C GLY A 242 -44.01 55.83 -18.32
N GLY A 243 -44.00 57.14 -18.04
CA GLY A 243 -43.37 58.15 -18.92
C GLY A 243 -42.45 59.10 -18.16
N LEU A 244 -41.40 59.55 -18.86
CA LEU A 244 -40.29 60.41 -18.44
C LEU A 244 -40.64 61.36 -17.27
N GLY A 245 -40.34 60.96 -16.02
CA GLY A 245 -40.54 61.82 -14.83
C GLY A 245 -40.53 61.09 -13.49
N PHE A 246 -41.14 59.89 -13.40
CA PHE A 246 -41.16 59.10 -12.17
C PHE A 246 -39.97 58.13 -12.13
N HIS A 247 -39.08 58.30 -11.17
CA HIS A 247 -37.92 57.44 -10.95
C HIS A 247 -38.15 56.57 -9.72
N ASN A 248 -37.98 55.26 -9.89
CA ASN A 248 -38.02 54.30 -8.79
C ASN A 248 -36.73 53.48 -8.76
N SER A 249 -36.29 53.11 -7.56
CA SER A 249 -35.14 52.22 -7.38
C SER A 249 -35.37 51.17 -6.30
N VAL A 250 -34.88 49.94 -6.53
CA VAL A 250 -34.83 48.87 -5.54
C VAL A 250 -33.37 48.42 -5.41
N ASN A 251 -32.81 48.49 -4.19
CA ASN A 251 -31.40 48.24 -3.89
C ASN A 251 -30.41 48.95 -4.84
N GLY A 252 -30.72 50.21 -5.19
CA GLY A 252 -29.90 51.04 -6.09
C GLY A 252 -30.02 50.71 -7.59
N GLY A 253 -30.76 49.66 -7.97
CA GLY A 253 -31.12 49.36 -9.37
C GLY A 253 -32.44 50.02 -9.76
N TYR A 254 -32.74 50.12 -11.06
CA TYR A 254 -34.03 50.62 -11.56
C TYR A 254 -35.18 49.75 -11.03
N GLY A 255 -36.10 50.37 -10.29
CA GLY A 255 -37.36 49.75 -9.90
C GLY A 255 -38.17 49.50 -11.16
N GLY A 256 -38.80 48.34 -11.31
CA GLY A 256 -39.49 47.98 -12.55
C GLY A 256 -40.80 48.76 -12.77
N ASP A 257 -41.76 48.09 -13.41
CA ASP A 257 -43.03 48.71 -13.80
C ASP A 257 -43.78 49.34 -12.61
N VAL A 258 -44.46 50.44 -12.90
CA VAL A 258 -45.36 51.12 -11.98
C VAL A 258 -46.79 50.93 -12.49
N LYS A 259 -47.72 50.50 -11.65
CA LYS A 259 -49.12 50.24 -12.05
C LYS A 259 -50.11 50.78 -11.02
N ASP A 260 -51.24 51.30 -11.47
CA ASP A 260 -52.33 51.70 -10.59
C ASP A 260 -52.94 50.46 -9.91
N LEU A 261 -53.05 50.49 -8.58
CA LEU A 261 -53.61 49.39 -7.78
C LEU A 261 -55.09 49.61 -7.39
N GLY A 262 -55.65 50.78 -7.70
CA GLY A 262 -57.05 51.14 -7.38
C GLY A 262 -57.71 52.01 -8.45
N THR A 263 -59.04 52.17 -8.37
CA THR A 263 -59.85 52.94 -9.34
C THR A 263 -59.65 54.45 -9.24
N ASP A 264 -59.16 54.93 -8.09
CA ASP A 264 -59.15 56.35 -7.73
C ASP A 264 -57.77 57.02 -7.98
N LYS A 265 -56.82 56.27 -8.57
CA LYS A 265 -55.44 56.70 -8.90
C LYS A 265 -54.60 57.23 -7.72
N THR A 266 -55.05 56.99 -6.49
CA THR A 266 -54.34 57.38 -5.25
C THR A 266 -53.38 56.30 -4.74
N ASN A 267 -53.50 55.07 -5.26
CA ASN A 267 -52.71 53.91 -4.86
C ASN A 267 -51.95 53.34 -6.06
N VAL A 268 -50.63 53.22 -5.91
CA VAL A 268 -49.74 52.77 -6.98
C VAL A 268 -48.85 51.65 -6.48
N GLY A 269 -48.64 50.64 -7.33
CA GLY A 269 -47.79 49.49 -7.11
C GLY A 269 -46.48 49.64 -7.87
N VAL A 270 -45.36 49.58 -7.16
CA VAL A 270 -44.02 49.49 -7.76
C VAL A 270 -43.62 48.02 -7.81
N PHE A 271 -43.30 47.51 -9.01
CA PHE A 271 -42.96 46.11 -9.21
C PHE A 271 -41.47 45.93 -9.51
N TYR A 272 -40.81 44.93 -8.93
CA TYR A 272 -39.43 44.59 -9.24
C TYR A 272 -39.29 43.10 -9.52
N GLN A 273 -38.84 42.77 -10.74
CA GLN A 273 -38.72 41.40 -11.23
C GLN A 273 -37.32 40.86 -10.95
N PHE A 274 -37.24 39.73 -10.26
CA PHE A 274 -36.00 39.00 -10.07
C PHE A 274 -35.73 38.05 -11.26
N PRO A 275 -34.45 37.79 -11.58
CA PRO A 275 -34.07 36.72 -12.48
C PRO A 275 -34.65 35.36 -12.06
N LYS A 276 -34.66 34.42 -13.01
CA LYS A 276 -35.01 33.03 -12.71
C LYS A 276 -34.08 32.48 -11.62
N LEU A 277 -34.67 31.95 -10.57
CA LEU A 277 -33.95 31.45 -9.42
C LEU A 277 -33.35 30.06 -9.73
N ASP A 278 -32.07 29.89 -9.42
CA ASP A 278 -31.34 28.62 -9.52
C ASP A 278 -30.78 28.24 -8.14
N LEU A 279 -30.30 27.01 -7.99
CA LEU A 279 -29.63 26.57 -6.76
C LEU A 279 -28.25 27.22 -6.62
N GLU A 280 -27.86 27.56 -5.40
CA GLU A 280 -26.50 28.02 -5.12
C GLU A 280 -25.50 26.89 -5.22
N THR A 281 -24.33 27.18 -5.76
CA THR A 281 -23.38 26.15 -6.14
C THR A 281 -22.36 25.85 -5.04
N ILE A 282 -22.35 24.61 -4.53
CA ILE A 282 -21.30 24.05 -3.68
C ILE A 282 -20.08 23.81 -4.55
N LYS A 283 -18.93 24.39 -4.19
CA LYS A 283 -17.69 24.35 -5.00
C LYS A 283 -16.58 23.46 -4.44
N LYS A 284 -16.65 23.10 -3.15
CA LYS A 284 -15.64 22.26 -2.48
C LYS A 284 -16.29 21.40 -1.41
N ALA A 285 -15.85 20.14 -1.31
CA ALA A 285 -16.12 19.24 -0.21
C ALA A 285 -14.84 18.43 0.06
N ALA A 286 -14.41 18.33 1.30
CA ALA A 286 -13.27 17.50 1.67
C ALA A 286 -13.70 16.46 2.70
N ILE A 287 -13.24 15.23 2.54
CA ILE A 287 -13.46 14.13 3.48
C ILE A 287 -12.10 13.80 4.08
N THR A 288 -12.01 13.90 5.39
CA THR A 288 -10.78 13.66 6.17
C THR A 288 -11.04 12.57 7.20
N ASP A 289 -9.96 12.11 7.83
CA ASP A 289 -10.01 11.13 8.92
C ASP A 289 -10.65 9.79 8.52
N VAL A 290 -10.48 9.35 7.27
CA VAL A 290 -10.88 7.99 6.88
C VAL A 290 -9.75 7.04 7.26
N GLU A 291 -9.95 6.17 8.25
CA GLU A 291 -8.88 5.22 8.58
C GLU A 291 -8.61 4.27 7.41
N ALA A 292 -7.34 4.12 7.03
CA ALA A 292 -6.96 3.17 5.98
C ALA A 292 -7.24 1.73 6.44
N PRO A 293 -7.65 0.81 5.54
CA PRO A 293 -7.87 -0.59 5.88
C PRO A 293 -6.67 -1.21 6.61
N LYS A 294 -6.94 -1.92 7.69
CA LYS A 294 -5.95 -2.67 8.47
C LYS A 294 -6.43 -4.09 8.64
N MET A 295 -5.57 -5.08 8.41
CA MET A 295 -5.96 -6.49 8.49
C MET A 295 -6.57 -6.82 9.86
N GLY A 296 -7.69 -7.54 9.86
CA GLY A 296 -8.43 -7.91 11.07
C GLY A 296 -9.22 -6.77 11.72
N ALA A 297 -9.05 -5.52 11.29
CA ALA A 297 -9.84 -4.39 11.78
C ALA A 297 -11.18 -4.29 11.05
N ALA A 298 -12.19 -3.77 11.75
CA ALA A 298 -13.49 -3.45 11.15
C ALA A 298 -13.43 -2.13 10.35
N PRO A 299 -14.30 -1.93 9.36
CA PRO A 299 -14.33 -0.69 8.60
C PRO A 299 -14.72 0.54 9.44
N ASP A 300 -14.08 1.67 9.14
CA ASP A 300 -14.36 2.95 9.78
C ASP A 300 -15.52 3.69 9.07
N TYR A 301 -16.58 4.00 9.83
CA TYR A 301 -17.75 4.72 9.32
C TYR A 301 -17.86 6.14 9.88
N ASP A 302 -16.93 6.56 10.75
CA ASP A 302 -16.97 7.83 11.46
C ASP A 302 -16.03 8.86 10.85
N VAL A 303 -16.27 9.17 9.58
CA VAL A 303 -15.44 10.11 8.81
C VAL A 303 -15.81 11.57 9.05
N THR A 304 -14.81 12.45 9.00
CA THR A 304 -14.98 13.90 9.05
C THR A 304 -15.25 14.45 7.65
N VAL A 305 -16.19 15.38 7.56
CA VAL A 305 -16.56 16.03 6.30
C VAL A 305 -16.49 17.54 6.49
N GLU A 306 -15.58 18.16 5.75
CA GLU A 306 -15.34 19.60 5.76
C GLU A 306 -16.02 20.28 4.57
N GLY A 307 -16.86 21.27 4.89
CA GLY A 307 -17.56 22.11 3.92
C GLY A 307 -18.86 22.66 4.49
N GLU A 308 -19.53 23.51 3.72
CA GLU A 308 -20.80 24.12 4.09
C GLU A 308 -21.89 23.72 3.09
N TYR A 309 -23.14 23.75 3.55
CA TYR A 309 -24.35 23.58 2.73
C TYR A 309 -24.61 22.15 2.22
N PHE A 310 -24.09 21.13 2.92
CA PHE A 310 -24.39 19.73 2.68
C PHE A 310 -24.16 18.90 3.95
N LYS A 311 -24.64 17.67 3.94
CA LYS A 311 -24.51 16.72 5.06
C LYS A 311 -24.31 15.29 4.56
N LYS A 312 -23.76 14.44 5.43
CA LYS A 312 -23.70 12.99 5.20
C LYS A 312 -25.11 12.44 5.06
N ASP A 313 -25.34 11.62 4.05
CA ASP A 313 -26.65 11.07 3.69
C ASP A 313 -26.57 9.55 3.52
N LYS A 314 -27.70 8.86 3.64
CA LYS A 314 -27.88 7.39 3.66
C LYS A 314 -27.47 6.67 4.96
N THR A 315 -28.31 5.70 5.33
CA THR A 315 -28.06 4.74 6.40
C THR A 315 -28.88 3.48 6.12
N ASP A 316 -28.23 2.32 6.05
CA ASP A 316 -28.84 1.00 5.89
C ASP A 316 -27.90 -0.10 6.47
N ASN A 317 -28.00 -1.34 6.00
CA ASN A 317 -27.19 -2.45 6.49
C ASN A 317 -25.69 -2.37 6.11
N TYR A 318 -25.34 -1.58 5.09
CA TYR A 318 -23.99 -1.41 4.56
C TYR A 318 -23.53 0.05 4.63
N TRP A 319 -24.48 0.99 4.63
CA TRP A 319 -24.25 2.41 4.85
C TRP A 319 -24.42 2.76 6.33
N LYS A 320 -23.39 3.36 6.93
CA LYS A 320 -23.47 3.94 8.27
C LYS A 320 -22.85 5.31 8.26
N ASN A 321 -23.54 6.30 8.85
CA ASN A 321 -23.11 7.70 8.88
C ASN A 321 -22.75 8.26 7.49
N GLY A 322 -23.45 7.80 6.44
CA GLY A 322 -23.18 8.16 5.04
C GLY A 322 -21.89 7.59 4.46
N VAL A 323 -21.30 6.57 5.08
CA VAL A 323 -20.10 5.87 4.61
C VAL A 323 -20.44 4.42 4.29
N LYS A 324 -19.86 3.89 3.22
CA LYS A 324 -19.93 2.48 2.84
C LYS A 324 -18.55 1.98 2.43
N TRP A 325 -18.24 0.75 2.80
CA TRP A 325 -17.05 0.04 2.36
C TRP A 325 -17.41 -1.09 1.40
N TYR A 326 -16.54 -1.31 0.42
CA TYR A 326 -16.71 -2.32 -0.62
C TYR A 326 -15.38 -3.05 -0.81
N ASP A 327 -15.43 -4.38 -0.75
CA ASP A 327 -14.32 -5.24 -1.11
C ASP A 327 -14.34 -5.46 -2.63
N GLU A 328 -13.41 -4.82 -3.34
CA GLU A 328 -13.28 -4.95 -4.80
C GLU A 328 -12.71 -6.31 -5.22
N THR A 329 -12.14 -7.09 -4.30
CA THR A 329 -11.57 -8.41 -4.62
C THR A 329 -12.64 -9.49 -4.62
N THR A 330 -13.56 -9.44 -3.65
CA THR A 330 -14.69 -10.37 -3.56
C THR A 330 -15.97 -9.84 -4.22
N GLU A 331 -15.95 -8.59 -4.66
CA GLU A 331 -17.07 -7.85 -5.23
C GLU A 331 -18.26 -7.66 -4.27
N GLN A 332 -18.01 -7.57 -2.95
CA GLN A 332 -19.05 -7.49 -1.92
C GLN A 332 -19.03 -6.18 -1.11
N ASP A 333 -20.23 -5.70 -0.75
CA ASP A 333 -20.40 -4.61 0.21
C ASP A 333 -20.08 -5.11 1.63
N MET A 334 -19.29 -4.33 2.39
CA MET A 334 -18.89 -4.68 3.75
C MET A 334 -19.90 -4.19 4.79
N LYS A 335 -20.17 -5.04 5.76
CA LYS A 335 -20.93 -4.73 6.98
C LYS A 335 -19.99 -4.23 8.08
N PRO A 336 -20.53 -3.53 9.10
CA PRO A 336 -19.74 -3.09 10.24
C PRO A 336 -19.09 -4.21 11.08
N THR A 337 -19.56 -5.46 10.93
CA THR A 337 -19.00 -6.65 11.61
C THR A 337 -17.93 -7.37 10.81
N ASP A 338 -17.77 -7.01 9.53
CA ASP A 338 -16.77 -7.62 8.68
C ASP A 338 -15.39 -7.07 9.05
N THR A 339 -14.34 -7.77 8.66
CA THR A 339 -12.96 -7.35 8.91
C THR A 339 -12.21 -7.29 7.59
N PHE A 340 -11.21 -6.42 7.49
CA PHE A 340 -10.36 -6.38 6.31
C PHE A 340 -9.42 -7.58 6.28
N ILE A 341 -9.26 -8.16 5.09
CA ILE A 341 -8.50 -9.35 4.80
C ILE A 341 -7.25 -8.94 4.01
N GLY A 342 -6.08 -9.44 4.42
CA GLY A 342 -4.82 -9.19 3.72
C GLY A 342 -4.89 -9.64 2.27
N GLY A 343 -4.28 -8.89 1.36
CA GLY A 343 -4.31 -9.19 -0.07
C GLY A 343 -5.62 -8.81 -0.77
N HIS A 344 -6.59 -8.21 -0.10
CA HIS A 344 -7.79 -7.66 -0.75
C HIS A 344 -7.60 -6.18 -1.07
N ARG A 345 -8.47 -5.65 -1.92
CA ARG A 345 -8.52 -4.23 -2.30
C ARG A 345 -9.86 -3.66 -1.88
N TYR A 346 -9.82 -2.53 -1.18
CA TYR A 346 -11.02 -1.94 -0.60
C TYR A 346 -11.28 -0.54 -1.15
N ARG A 347 -12.56 -0.25 -1.35
CA ARG A 347 -13.06 1.07 -1.73
C ARG A 347 -13.97 1.59 -0.64
N VAL A 348 -13.72 2.81 -0.20
CA VAL A 348 -14.63 3.58 0.63
C VAL A 348 -15.47 4.49 -0.25
N THR A 349 -16.76 4.62 0.06
CA THR A 349 -17.68 5.55 -0.59
C THR A 349 -18.38 6.38 0.48
N VAL A 350 -18.42 7.71 0.29
CA VAL A 350 -19.08 8.66 1.17
C VAL A 350 -20.17 9.40 0.40
N ALA A 351 -21.39 9.33 0.90
CA ALA A 351 -22.59 9.90 0.33
C ALA A 351 -22.93 11.24 1.00
N LEU A 352 -23.10 12.28 0.18
CA LEU A 352 -23.40 13.63 0.63
C LEU A 352 -24.65 14.18 -0.08
N SER A 353 -25.56 14.78 0.70
CA SER A 353 -26.72 15.52 0.20
C SER A 353 -26.58 17.02 0.46
N ALA A 354 -26.88 17.83 -0.55
CA ALA A 354 -26.91 19.28 -0.44
C ALA A 354 -28.07 19.74 0.44
N ASP A 355 -27.85 20.78 1.22
CA ASP A 355 -28.89 21.46 1.97
C ASP A 355 -29.90 22.12 1.02
N THR A 356 -31.11 22.36 1.52
CA THR A 356 -32.17 22.96 0.71
C THR A 356 -31.73 24.31 0.14
N GLY A 357 -31.80 24.45 -1.18
CA GLY A 357 -31.42 25.65 -1.92
C GLY A 357 -30.00 25.63 -2.50
N TYR A 358 -29.26 24.53 -2.31
CA TYR A 358 -27.91 24.34 -2.81
C TYR A 358 -27.81 23.13 -3.74
N ALA A 359 -26.81 23.13 -4.60
CA ALA A 359 -26.47 22.04 -5.52
C ALA A 359 -24.95 21.92 -5.68
N PHE A 360 -24.45 20.72 -5.96
CA PHE A 360 -23.04 20.51 -6.29
C PHE A 360 -22.72 21.06 -7.69
N ALA A 361 -21.59 21.75 -7.82
CA ALA A 361 -21.18 22.36 -9.07
C ALA A 361 -20.98 21.33 -10.19
N TYR A 362 -21.61 21.58 -11.34
CA TYR A 362 -21.56 20.71 -12.51
C TYR A 362 -21.31 21.52 -13.77
N SER A 363 -20.28 21.17 -14.54
CA SER A 363 -19.95 21.82 -15.81
C SER A 363 -19.56 20.80 -16.86
N SER A 364 -20.16 20.88 -18.05
CA SER A 364 -19.74 20.14 -19.24
C SER A 364 -19.57 18.63 -19.06
N GLY A 365 -20.51 17.98 -18.36
CA GLY A 365 -20.50 16.53 -18.19
C GLY A 365 -19.70 16.01 -16.99
N SER A 366 -19.03 16.90 -16.23
CA SER A 366 -18.19 16.51 -15.10
C SER A 366 -18.48 17.36 -13.85
N LEU A 367 -18.35 16.73 -12.69
CA LEU A 367 -18.46 17.40 -11.40
C LEU A 367 -17.30 18.40 -11.25
N ALA A 368 -17.61 19.67 -11.03
CA ALA A 368 -16.61 20.72 -10.82
C ALA A 368 -16.12 20.79 -9.36
N VAL A 369 -16.80 20.08 -8.45
CA VAL A 369 -16.41 19.96 -7.04
C VAL A 369 -15.29 18.92 -6.93
N THR A 370 -14.12 19.37 -6.49
CA THR A 370 -13.02 18.48 -6.15
C THR A 370 -13.26 17.91 -4.76
N GLY A 371 -13.54 16.60 -4.71
CA GLY A 371 -13.56 15.84 -3.47
C GLY A 371 -12.21 15.21 -3.19
N THR A 372 -11.77 15.27 -1.95
CA THR A 372 -10.61 14.49 -1.48
C THR A 372 -11.05 13.53 -0.38
N ILE A 373 -10.46 12.35 -0.35
CA ILE A 373 -10.51 11.42 0.79
C ILE A 373 -9.06 11.30 1.29
N ASN A 374 -8.79 11.77 2.51
CA ASN A 374 -7.44 11.86 3.07
C ASN A 374 -6.43 12.55 2.14
N ASN A 375 -6.81 13.71 1.60
CA ASN A 375 -6.04 14.50 0.62
C ASN A 375 -5.80 13.83 -0.74
N ASN A 376 -6.26 12.59 -0.95
CA ASN A 376 -6.24 11.95 -2.27
C ASN A 376 -7.48 12.35 -3.05
N ARG A 377 -7.31 12.61 -4.35
CA ARG A 377 -8.43 12.91 -5.25
C ARG A 377 -9.39 11.73 -5.28
N ALA A 378 -10.63 11.95 -4.83
CA ALA A 378 -11.69 10.94 -4.87
C ALA A 378 -12.37 10.95 -6.24
N ASN A 379 -12.83 9.78 -6.68
CA ASN A 379 -13.78 9.67 -7.78
C ASN A 379 -15.15 10.13 -7.29
N ALA A 380 -15.91 10.84 -8.12
CA ALA A 380 -17.19 11.41 -7.71
C ALA A 380 -18.29 11.06 -8.70
N VAL A 381 -19.36 10.45 -8.19
CA VAL A 381 -20.56 10.11 -8.96
C VAL A 381 -21.70 10.98 -8.48
N LEU A 382 -22.29 11.75 -9.40
CA LEU A 382 -23.40 12.64 -9.11
C LEU A 382 -24.72 11.93 -9.47
N ASP A 383 -25.69 11.98 -8.56
CA ASP A 383 -27.08 11.59 -8.84
C ASP A 383 -27.97 12.86 -8.75
N GLY A 384 -28.42 13.36 -9.91
CA GLY A 384 -29.10 14.65 -9.98
C GLY A 384 -28.16 15.85 -9.79
N ARG A 385 -28.58 16.87 -9.02
CA ARG A 385 -27.78 18.08 -8.69
C ARG A 385 -27.50 18.25 -7.20
N THR A 386 -28.18 17.48 -6.35
CA THR A 386 -28.20 17.66 -4.89
C THR A 386 -27.61 16.48 -4.14
N TYR A 387 -27.13 15.45 -4.83
CA TYR A 387 -26.59 14.24 -4.22
C TYR A 387 -25.32 13.78 -4.94
N VAL A 388 -24.28 13.47 -4.17
CA VAL A 388 -22.98 13.02 -4.70
C VAL A 388 -22.39 11.91 -3.84
N GLU A 389 -21.77 10.93 -4.48
CA GLU A 389 -20.98 9.88 -3.86
C GLU A 389 -19.51 10.05 -4.22
N TYR A 390 -18.67 10.32 -3.23
CA TYR A 390 -17.22 10.32 -3.37
C TYR A 390 -16.67 8.95 -3.01
N SER A 391 -15.86 8.37 -3.88
CA SER A 391 -15.25 7.07 -3.66
C SER A 391 -13.74 7.13 -3.83
N TYR A 392 -13.03 6.38 -2.99
CA TYR A 392 -11.59 6.21 -3.07
C TYR A 392 -11.24 4.75 -2.86
N THR A 393 -10.46 4.21 -3.78
CA THR A 393 -9.96 2.83 -3.71
C THR A 393 -8.55 2.88 -3.14
N PHE A 394 -8.36 2.23 -1.99
CA PHE A 394 -7.06 2.11 -1.36
C PHE A 394 -6.16 1.15 -2.17
N PRO A 395 -4.83 1.26 -2.04
CA PRO A 395 -3.93 0.22 -2.49
C PRO A 395 -4.35 -1.16 -1.93
N LYS A 396 -3.93 -2.22 -2.62
CA LYS A 396 -4.15 -3.59 -2.15
C LYS A 396 -3.55 -3.73 -0.74
N LEU A 397 -4.34 -4.20 0.22
CA LEU A 397 -3.90 -4.38 1.59
C LEU A 397 -2.80 -5.46 1.63
N ASP A 398 -1.74 -5.22 2.37
CA ASP A 398 -0.66 -6.19 2.50
C ASP A 398 -1.15 -7.48 3.18
N MET A 399 -0.58 -8.61 2.77
CA MET A 399 -0.82 -9.91 3.39
C MET A 399 0.12 -10.06 4.60
N GLU A 400 -0.35 -10.74 5.64
CA GLU A 400 0.47 -11.02 6.81
C GLU A 400 1.58 -12.02 6.43
N PRO A 401 2.86 -11.71 6.76
CA PRO A 401 3.97 -12.56 6.39
C PRO A 401 3.99 -13.82 7.25
N ILE A 402 4.05 -14.99 6.62
CA ILE A 402 4.38 -16.23 7.32
C ILE A 402 5.89 -16.22 7.56
N VAL A 403 6.29 -16.20 8.83
CA VAL A 403 7.70 -16.05 9.23
C VAL A 403 8.34 -17.34 9.73
N SER A 404 7.54 -18.32 10.17
CA SER A 404 8.04 -19.58 10.71
C SER A 404 7.13 -20.74 10.40
N ILE A 405 7.72 -21.90 10.15
CA ILE A 405 7.00 -23.15 9.88
C ILE A 405 7.62 -24.23 10.74
N VAL A 406 6.79 -24.89 11.55
CA VAL A 406 7.26 -25.93 12.47
C VAL A 406 6.40 -27.16 12.27
N ILE A 407 7.02 -28.26 11.84
CA ILE A 407 6.40 -29.57 11.75
C ILE A 407 6.97 -30.43 12.88
N THR A 408 6.10 -31.06 13.65
CA THR A 408 6.45 -31.98 14.75
C THR A 408 5.74 -33.31 14.58
N ASP A 409 6.14 -34.28 15.40
CA ASP A 409 5.55 -35.61 15.49
C ASP A 409 5.72 -36.45 14.21
N LEU A 410 6.77 -36.19 13.42
CA LEU A 410 7.13 -37.02 12.28
C LEU A 410 7.95 -38.22 12.76
N ASP A 411 7.48 -39.45 12.53
CA ASP A 411 8.26 -40.64 12.90
C ASP A 411 9.50 -40.83 12.00
N VAL A 412 10.62 -41.23 12.61
CA VAL A 412 11.85 -41.56 11.87
C VAL A 412 11.67 -42.92 11.20
N PRO A 413 12.05 -43.08 9.91
CA PRO A 413 11.98 -44.36 9.21
C PRO A 413 12.78 -45.45 9.92
N GLU A 414 12.10 -46.52 10.30
CA GLU A 414 12.72 -47.76 10.77
C GLU A 414 12.47 -48.90 9.77
N ILE A 415 13.41 -49.82 9.65
CA ILE A 415 13.26 -51.01 8.78
C ILE A 415 11.96 -51.74 9.15
N GLU A 416 11.16 -52.07 8.13
CA GLU A 416 9.83 -52.72 8.26
C GLU A 416 8.72 -51.89 8.93
N SER A 417 8.96 -50.62 9.27
CA SER A 417 7.89 -49.68 9.63
C SER A 417 7.20 -49.10 8.38
N THR A 418 5.99 -48.59 8.55
CA THR A 418 5.23 -47.86 7.51
C THR A 418 5.61 -46.38 7.49
N PRO A 419 5.55 -45.72 6.33
CA PRO A 419 5.71 -44.26 6.27
C PRO A 419 4.63 -43.55 7.08
N ASP A 420 5.03 -42.48 7.76
CA ASP A 420 4.16 -41.65 8.58
C ASP A 420 3.56 -40.49 7.76
N PHE A 421 2.24 -40.41 7.73
CA PHE A 421 1.50 -39.36 7.03
C PHE A 421 0.72 -38.44 7.99
N GLU A 422 0.83 -38.65 9.29
CA GLU A 422 0.15 -37.88 10.32
C GLU A 422 1.15 -36.99 11.07
N ILE A 423 1.19 -35.71 10.71
CA ILE A 423 2.08 -34.73 11.34
C ILE A 423 1.31 -33.61 12.04
N THR A 424 1.99 -32.92 12.95
CA THR A 424 1.47 -31.68 13.55
C THR A 424 2.12 -30.47 12.89
N LEU A 425 1.32 -29.67 12.18
CA LEU A 425 1.74 -28.40 11.61
C LEU A 425 1.45 -27.24 12.57
N ASN A 426 2.51 -26.57 13.02
CA ASN A 426 2.45 -25.40 13.87
C ASN A 426 2.89 -24.15 13.10
N GLY A 427 2.01 -23.14 13.07
CA GLY A 427 2.26 -21.84 12.44
C GLY A 427 0.96 -21.06 12.25
N GLU A 428 1.03 -19.73 12.34
CA GLU A 428 -0.13 -18.88 12.08
C GLU A 428 -0.30 -18.69 10.57
N GLY A 429 -1.54 -18.78 10.08
CA GLY A 429 -1.83 -18.48 8.69
C GLY A 429 -1.36 -19.53 7.68
N ILE A 430 -1.03 -20.75 8.11
CA ILE A 430 -0.53 -21.82 7.24
C ILE A 430 -1.42 -23.06 7.32
N GLN A 431 -1.51 -23.80 6.22
CA GLN A 431 -2.18 -25.10 6.16
C GLN A 431 -1.44 -26.07 5.25
N LEU A 432 -1.63 -27.37 5.50
CA LEU A 432 -1.25 -28.42 4.55
C LEU A 432 -2.13 -28.31 3.31
N GLU A 433 -1.49 -28.32 2.15
CA GLU A 433 -2.20 -28.34 0.87
C GLU A 433 -2.43 -29.79 0.45
N ASN A 434 -3.70 -30.18 0.36
CA ASN A 434 -4.06 -31.49 -0.16
C ASN A 434 -4.07 -31.43 -1.70
N ASN A 435 -2.92 -31.70 -2.31
CA ASN A 435 -2.84 -31.91 -3.76
C ASN A 435 -3.17 -33.38 -4.07
N PRO A 436 -4.26 -33.73 -4.76
CA PRO A 436 -4.64 -35.12 -5.03
C PRO A 436 -3.77 -35.83 -6.09
N ASP A 437 -2.71 -35.19 -6.59
CA ASP A 437 -1.77 -35.77 -7.56
C ASP A 437 -0.85 -36.84 -6.93
N GLU A 438 -0.21 -37.67 -7.78
CA GLU A 438 0.49 -38.93 -7.45
C GLU A 438 1.29 -38.92 -6.11
N GLY A 439 0.79 -39.63 -5.10
CA GLY A 439 1.53 -39.99 -3.88
C GLY A 439 1.39 -39.03 -2.69
N TRP A 440 0.63 -37.95 -2.80
CA TRP A 440 0.34 -37.06 -1.67
C TRP A 440 -0.84 -37.57 -0.82
N PHE A 441 -0.67 -37.57 0.50
CA PHE A 441 -1.70 -37.89 1.48
C PHE A 441 -1.74 -36.79 2.54
N ASN A 442 -2.84 -36.03 2.59
CA ASN A 442 -3.01 -34.88 3.50
C ASN A 442 -1.86 -33.85 3.42
N GLY A 443 -1.27 -33.66 2.23
CA GLY A 443 -0.13 -32.74 2.05
C GLY A 443 1.22 -33.30 2.52
N VAL A 444 1.32 -34.60 2.81
CA VAL A 444 2.56 -35.33 3.09
C VAL A 444 2.84 -36.35 1.97
N GLN A 445 4.09 -36.46 1.52
CA GLN A 445 4.49 -37.40 0.48
C GLN A 445 5.85 -38.01 0.80
N TRP A 446 5.96 -39.33 0.63
CA TRP A 446 7.20 -40.08 0.81
C TRP A 446 7.75 -40.55 -0.53
N TRP A 447 9.07 -40.47 -0.70
CA TRP A 447 9.81 -40.90 -1.88
C TRP A 447 10.89 -41.91 -1.49
N ASP A 448 10.91 -43.05 -2.17
CA ASP A 448 11.99 -44.04 -2.08
C ASP A 448 12.96 -43.84 -3.25
N TYR A 449 14.20 -43.46 -2.93
CA TYR A 449 15.26 -43.28 -3.93
C TYR A 449 15.72 -44.58 -4.58
N SER A 450 15.54 -45.69 -3.88
CA SER A 450 15.99 -47.03 -4.29
C SER A 450 15.13 -47.55 -5.43
N THR A 451 13.82 -47.30 -5.36
CA THR A 451 12.85 -47.69 -6.40
C THR A 451 12.55 -46.55 -7.38
N GLY A 452 12.80 -45.31 -6.99
CA GLY A 452 12.42 -44.12 -7.76
C GLY A 452 10.91 -43.92 -7.82
N THR A 453 10.18 -44.27 -6.76
CA THR A 453 8.72 -44.20 -6.70
C THR A 453 8.23 -43.57 -5.40
N PHE A 454 7.01 -43.01 -5.43
CA PHE A 454 6.30 -42.56 -4.23
C PHE A 454 5.85 -43.75 -3.38
N MET A 455 5.91 -43.59 -2.05
CA MET A 455 5.43 -44.61 -1.11
C MET A 455 3.97 -44.37 -0.72
N THR A 456 3.29 -45.47 -0.43
CA THR A 456 1.93 -45.55 0.10
C THR A 456 1.95 -45.96 1.57
N ALA A 457 0.84 -45.78 2.28
CA ALA A 457 0.69 -46.24 3.68
C ALA A 457 0.85 -47.77 3.86
N SER A 458 0.80 -48.55 2.78
CA SER A 458 1.05 -50.00 2.81
C SER A 458 2.51 -50.37 2.54
N ASP A 459 3.33 -49.47 2.03
CA ASP A 459 4.74 -49.75 1.78
C ASP A 459 5.52 -49.85 3.09
N ARG A 460 6.73 -50.41 3.01
CA ARG A 460 7.62 -50.63 4.16
C ARG A 460 9.02 -50.18 3.81
N PHE A 461 9.66 -49.49 4.75
CA PHE A 461 11.06 -49.08 4.57
C PHE A 461 11.98 -50.28 4.50
N LYS A 462 12.96 -50.20 3.59
CA LYS A 462 13.86 -51.28 3.23
C LYS A 462 15.29 -51.04 3.73
N PRO A 463 16.03 -52.11 4.03
CA PRO A 463 17.44 -52.02 4.38
C PRO A 463 18.24 -51.32 3.28
N LYS A 464 19.23 -50.51 3.66
CA LYS A 464 20.00 -49.66 2.73
C LYS A 464 19.17 -48.70 1.88
N GLY A 465 17.87 -48.56 2.18
CA GLY A 465 16.99 -47.65 1.48
C GLY A 465 17.29 -46.20 1.87
N ARG A 466 17.11 -45.29 0.90
CA ARG A 466 17.21 -43.85 1.11
C ARG A 466 15.84 -43.23 0.85
N TYR A 467 15.38 -42.39 1.77
CA TYR A 467 14.01 -41.90 1.77
C TYR A 467 13.96 -40.38 1.94
N ARG A 468 12.95 -39.76 1.32
CA ARG A 468 12.60 -38.35 1.51
C ARG A 468 11.14 -38.24 1.91
N VAL A 469 10.86 -37.35 2.85
CA VAL A 469 9.50 -36.85 3.08
C VAL A 469 9.39 -35.43 2.56
N SER A 470 8.24 -35.10 1.97
CA SER A 470 7.90 -33.77 1.46
C SER A 470 6.57 -33.30 2.05
N PHE A 471 6.46 -32.00 2.32
CA PHE A 471 5.26 -31.37 2.86
C PHE A 471 4.82 -30.21 1.95
N SER A 472 3.63 -30.30 1.38
CA SER A 472 3.06 -29.21 0.57
C SER A 472 2.28 -28.26 1.46
N LEU A 473 2.64 -26.98 1.42
CA LEU A 473 2.10 -25.96 2.31
C LEU A 473 1.54 -24.80 1.49
N SER A 474 0.35 -24.36 1.87
CA SER A 474 -0.31 -23.17 1.32
C SER A 474 -0.63 -22.17 2.43
N PRO A 475 -0.57 -20.85 2.14
CA PRO A 475 -1.00 -19.84 3.09
C PRO A 475 -2.53 -19.86 3.19
N LEU A 476 -3.05 -19.61 4.39
CA LEU A 476 -4.45 -19.26 4.60
C LEU A 476 -4.75 -17.90 3.96
N GLU A 477 -6.02 -17.62 3.72
CA GLU A 477 -6.48 -16.33 3.20
C GLU A 477 -6.00 -15.18 4.12
N GLY A 478 -5.47 -14.11 3.52
CA GLY A 478 -4.84 -13.01 4.27
C GLY A 478 -3.34 -13.16 4.51
N TYR A 479 -2.76 -14.35 4.32
CA TYR A 479 -1.34 -14.63 4.57
C TYR A 479 -0.54 -14.85 3.30
N SER A 480 0.78 -14.75 3.40
CA SER A 480 1.70 -15.03 2.30
C SER A 480 3.06 -15.52 2.79
N PHE A 481 3.65 -16.48 2.08
CA PHE A 481 5.06 -16.84 2.24
C PHE A 481 6.00 -15.84 1.55
N PHE A 482 5.46 -14.96 0.72
CA PHE A 482 6.23 -14.06 -0.12
C PHE A 482 5.71 -12.62 -0.02
N THR A 483 6.64 -11.67 0.03
CA THR A 483 6.34 -10.25 -0.18
C THR A 483 5.86 -10.01 -1.62
N LEU A 484 5.29 -8.82 -1.90
CA LEU A 484 4.87 -8.43 -3.26
C LEU A 484 6.02 -8.44 -4.29
N THR A 485 7.27 -8.35 -3.83
CA THR A 485 8.48 -8.45 -4.67
C THR A 485 8.96 -9.90 -4.86
N GLY A 486 8.24 -10.89 -4.33
CA GLY A 486 8.58 -12.31 -4.43
C GLY A 486 9.65 -12.79 -3.44
N ILE A 487 10.09 -11.93 -2.52
CA ILE A 487 11.06 -12.29 -1.47
C ILE A 487 10.34 -13.13 -0.42
N SER A 488 10.90 -14.28 -0.06
CA SER A 488 10.36 -15.15 0.99
C SER A 488 10.37 -14.42 2.34
N THR A 489 9.24 -14.48 3.03
CA THR A 489 9.06 -13.95 4.39
C THR A 489 9.44 -14.98 5.45
N VAL A 490 9.55 -16.24 5.06
CA VAL A 490 9.81 -17.36 5.98
C VAL A 490 11.26 -17.31 6.41
N LYS A 491 11.49 -17.07 7.70
CA LYS A 491 12.83 -16.98 8.30
C LYS A 491 13.34 -18.32 8.78
N THR A 492 12.44 -19.18 9.26
CA THR A 492 12.79 -20.48 9.87
C THR A 492 11.78 -21.54 9.48
N CYS A 493 12.26 -22.67 8.97
CA CYS A 493 11.48 -23.89 8.81
C CYS A 493 12.15 -25.00 9.59
N THR A 494 11.40 -25.73 10.41
CA THR A 494 11.92 -26.89 11.14
C THR A 494 11.00 -28.09 11.02
N ILE A 495 11.59 -29.27 10.90
CA ILE A 495 10.92 -30.57 10.98
C ILE A 495 11.57 -31.32 12.15
N ASN A 496 10.80 -31.67 13.18
CA ASN A 496 11.32 -32.26 14.43
C ASN A 496 12.56 -31.53 14.98
N GLU A 497 12.46 -30.20 15.10
CA GLU A 497 13.54 -29.30 15.55
C GLU A 497 14.73 -29.14 14.58
N GLU A 498 14.83 -29.94 13.53
CA GLU A 498 15.86 -29.80 12.51
C GLU A 498 15.51 -28.77 11.46
N ARG A 499 16.48 -27.90 11.13
CA ARG A 499 16.27 -26.81 10.17
C ARG A 499 16.25 -27.35 8.73
N VAL A 500 15.21 -26.99 8.00
CA VAL A 500 15.03 -27.39 6.59
C VAL A 500 14.84 -26.18 5.68
N ASN A 501 15.10 -26.39 4.39
CA ASN A 501 14.88 -25.36 3.38
C ASN A 501 13.48 -25.49 2.78
N ALA A 502 12.83 -24.34 2.57
CA ALA A 502 11.58 -24.26 1.82
C ALA A 502 11.87 -24.06 0.34
N GLN A 503 11.28 -24.89 -0.50
CA GLN A 503 11.29 -24.71 -1.94
C GLN A 503 9.99 -24.05 -2.37
N LYS A 504 10.05 -22.99 -3.18
CA LYS A 504 8.86 -22.38 -3.78
C LYS A 504 8.22 -23.34 -4.78
N ASP A 505 6.92 -23.56 -4.64
CA ASP A 505 6.11 -24.38 -5.55
C ASP A 505 4.95 -23.53 -6.10
N GLY A 506 5.07 -23.08 -7.35
CA GLY A 506 4.14 -22.11 -7.94
C GLY A 506 4.18 -20.72 -7.30
N ASP A 507 3.09 -19.96 -7.43
CA ASP A 507 3.07 -18.53 -7.07
C ASP A 507 2.80 -18.27 -5.58
N ARG A 508 2.12 -19.19 -4.89
CA ARG A 508 1.68 -19.00 -3.50
C ARG A 508 2.10 -20.10 -2.54
N ASN A 509 2.56 -21.25 -3.03
CA ASN A 509 2.80 -22.42 -2.19
C ASN A 509 4.29 -22.67 -2.02
N ILE A 510 4.62 -23.46 -1.01
CA ILE A 510 5.98 -23.95 -0.79
C ILE A 510 5.94 -25.42 -0.43
N THR A 511 7.05 -26.09 -0.70
CA THR A 511 7.26 -27.49 -0.34
C THR A 511 8.49 -27.57 0.57
N LEU A 512 8.33 -28.15 1.76
CA LEU A 512 9.46 -28.54 2.60
C LEU A 512 9.89 -29.96 2.25
N LYS A 513 11.20 -30.21 2.20
CA LYS A 513 11.75 -31.53 1.92
C LYS A 513 12.76 -31.89 2.98
N TYR A 514 12.69 -33.13 3.45
CA TYR A 514 13.62 -33.68 4.42
C TYR A 514 14.09 -35.06 3.96
N ASP A 515 15.40 -35.17 3.76
CA ASP A 515 16.08 -36.40 3.34
C ASP A 515 16.61 -37.12 4.57
N PHE A 516 16.19 -38.36 4.77
CA PHE A 516 16.74 -39.20 5.83
C PHE A 516 18.08 -39.80 5.40
N SER A 517 18.93 -40.10 6.38
CA SER A 517 20.11 -40.91 6.16
C SER A 517 19.73 -42.28 5.61
N THR A 518 20.64 -42.89 4.85
CA THR A 518 20.48 -44.26 4.36
C THR A 518 20.22 -45.19 5.56
N LEU A 519 19.18 -46.02 5.47
CA LEU A 519 18.89 -46.99 6.52
C LEU A 519 19.99 -48.05 6.63
N PRO A 520 20.23 -48.61 7.82
CA PRO A 520 21.24 -49.64 8.03
C PRO A 520 21.02 -50.88 7.15
N GLY A 521 22.08 -51.63 6.89
CA GLY A 521 22.03 -52.89 6.16
C GLY A 521 21.52 -54.06 7.01
N VAL A 522 21.06 -55.16 6.39
CA VAL A 522 20.67 -56.37 7.13
C VAL A 522 21.89 -57.19 7.51
N ILE A 523 21.91 -57.69 8.74
CA ILE A 523 22.82 -58.74 9.17
C ILE A 523 22.36 -60.06 8.55
N ASN A 524 23.11 -60.59 7.58
CA ASN A 524 22.70 -61.78 6.80
C ASN A 524 22.98 -63.11 7.51
N ASN A 525 24.09 -63.20 8.23
CA ASN A 525 24.45 -64.37 9.03
C ASN A 525 25.33 -63.94 10.20
N ALA A 526 25.10 -64.51 11.37
CA ALA A 526 25.97 -64.35 12.53
C ALA A 526 26.13 -65.74 13.19
N SER A 527 27.37 -66.16 13.41
CA SER A 527 27.64 -67.47 14.04
C SER A 527 28.46 -67.30 15.30
N ILE A 528 28.14 -68.12 16.30
CA ILE A 528 28.86 -68.22 17.57
C ILE A 528 29.41 -69.64 17.68
N TYR A 529 30.70 -69.75 18.00
CA TYR A 529 31.45 -71.00 18.09
C TYR A 529 32.30 -71.04 19.36
N GLY A 530 32.87 -72.20 19.68
CA GLY A 530 33.84 -72.32 20.77
C GLY A 530 33.22 -72.23 22.16
N VAL A 531 31.89 -72.40 22.27
CA VAL A 531 31.26 -72.64 23.57
C VAL A 531 31.30 -74.14 23.81
N ASP A 532 32.17 -74.58 24.71
CA ASP A 532 32.36 -76.01 24.96
C ASP A 532 31.13 -76.68 25.58
N GLU A 533 30.98 -77.97 25.30
CA GLU A 533 29.95 -78.77 25.95
C GLU A 533 30.25 -78.85 27.46
N PRO A 534 29.24 -78.74 28.32
CA PRO A 534 29.45 -78.81 29.76
C PRO A 534 30.00 -80.19 30.16
N VAL A 535 31.12 -80.23 30.90
CA VAL A 535 31.77 -81.45 31.42
C VAL A 535 31.73 -81.47 32.94
N ALA A 536 31.45 -82.64 33.54
CA ALA A 536 31.21 -82.73 34.98
C ALA A 536 32.47 -82.36 35.78
N GLY A 537 32.32 -81.39 36.69
CA GLY A 537 33.39 -80.89 37.53
C GLY A 537 34.23 -79.78 36.89
N GLU A 538 33.93 -79.37 35.66
CA GLU A 538 34.52 -78.20 35.01
C GLU A 538 33.63 -76.97 35.22
N THR A 539 34.21 -75.78 35.10
CA THR A 539 33.51 -74.48 35.20
C THR A 539 32.95 -74.04 33.85
N PRO A 540 31.84 -73.27 33.79
CA PRO A 540 31.32 -72.74 32.55
C PRO A 540 32.29 -71.79 31.86
N ASP A 541 32.39 -71.93 30.54
CA ASP A 541 33.16 -71.03 29.70
C ASP A 541 32.29 -69.86 29.23
N PHE A 542 32.72 -68.65 29.58
CA PHE A 542 32.07 -67.40 29.17
C PHE A 542 32.78 -66.76 27.97
N GLU A 543 33.80 -67.42 27.44
CA GLU A 543 34.40 -67.05 26.17
C GLU A 543 33.69 -67.77 25.03
N PHE A 544 33.58 -67.08 23.91
CA PHE A 544 33.09 -67.65 22.67
C PHE A 544 33.73 -66.92 21.51
N SER A 545 33.83 -67.64 20.40
CA SER A 545 34.39 -67.14 19.15
C SER A 545 33.28 -66.75 18.18
N TRP A 546 33.58 -65.75 17.35
CA TRP A 546 32.67 -65.30 16.30
C TRP A 546 32.97 -65.97 14.96
N GLY A 547 31.90 -66.34 14.27
CA GLY A 547 31.92 -67.02 13.00
C GLY A 547 31.31 -66.22 11.87
N GLY A 548 32.10 -65.32 11.27
CA GLY A 548 31.59 -64.38 10.28
C GLY A 548 30.43 -63.51 10.81
N GLY A 549 29.99 -62.56 9.99
CA GLY A 549 28.88 -61.67 10.34
C GLY A 549 29.29 -60.21 10.30
N TRP A 550 28.99 -59.58 9.18
CA TRP A 550 29.10 -58.14 9.00
C TRP A 550 27.99 -57.44 9.80
N GLY A 551 28.34 -56.37 10.51
CA GLY A 551 27.36 -55.53 11.22
C GLY A 551 27.00 -55.96 12.64
N VAL A 552 27.69 -56.95 13.22
CA VAL A 552 27.50 -57.36 14.63
C VAL A 552 28.50 -56.63 15.53
N ASP A 553 28.00 -56.01 16.59
CA ASP A 553 28.82 -55.39 17.64
C ASP A 553 29.28 -56.49 18.62
N ARG A 554 30.52 -56.94 18.42
CA ARG A 554 31.12 -58.06 19.17
C ARG A 554 31.51 -57.68 20.59
N GLU A 555 31.78 -56.40 20.85
CA GLU A 555 32.21 -55.93 22.17
C GLU A 555 31.03 -55.80 23.14
N LYS A 556 29.83 -55.55 22.63
CA LYS A 556 28.60 -55.48 23.45
C LYS A 556 27.92 -56.82 23.68
N ALA A 557 28.32 -57.86 22.96
CA ALA A 557 27.66 -59.15 23.07
C ALA A 557 27.89 -59.79 24.45
N ASP A 558 26.85 -60.40 25.00
CA ASP A 558 26.87 -60.95 26.35
C ASP A 558 26.41 -62.41 26.35
N ILE A 559 27.07 -63.25 27.14
CA ILE A 559 26.80 -64.69 27.27
C ILE A 559 26.41 -65.01 28.70
N THR A 560 25.36 -65.81 28.85
CA THR A 560 24.88 -66.25 30.16
C THR A 560 24.58 -67.74 30.13
N TRP A 561 25.19 -68.47 31.06
CA TRP A 561 24.85 -69.86 31.35
C TRP A 561 23.70 -69.93 32.34
N ILE A 562 22.75 -70.82 32.09
CA ILE A 562 21.54 -71.01 32.88
C ILE A 562 21.37 -72.51 33.14
N ASP A 563 21.32 -72.91 34.40
CA ASP A 563 20.87 -74.24 34.77
C ASP A 563 19.35 -74.33 34.58
N THR A 564 18.91 -75.23 33.70
CA THR A 564 17.49 -75.35 33.36
C THR A 564 16.66 -75.96 34.48
N ALA A 565 17.27 -76.73 35.39
CA ALA A 565 16.58 -77.36 36.50
C ALA A 565 16.25 -76.35 37.61
N THR A 566 17.14 -75.39 37.85
CA THR A 566 16.99 -74.36 38.89
C THR A 566 16.54 -73.00 38.35
N GLY A 567 16.66 -72.77 37.05
CA GLY A 567 16.38 -71.50 36.38
C GLY A 567 17.37 -70.38 36.73
N SER A 568 18.48 -70.71 37.40
CA SER A 568 19.46 -69.73 37.88
C SER A 568 20.61 -69.57 36.88
N SER A 569 21.15 -68.36 36.77
CA SER A 569 22.36 -68.09 36.01
C SER A 569 23.60 -68.59 36.75
N LEU A 570 24.54 -69.18 36.02
CA LEU A 570 25.83 -69.65 36.55
C LEU A 570 26.90 -68.55 36.48
N SER A 571 27.88 -68.62 37.36
CA SER A 571 29.08 -67.76 37.42
C SER A 571 30.35 -68.54 37.06
N GLU A 572 31.45 -67.82 36.82
CA GLU A 572 32.79 -68.41 36.54
C GLU A 572 33.29 -69.37 37.62
N THR A 573 32.74 -69.30 38.85
CA THR A 573 33.15 -70.16 39.97
C THR A 573 32.25 -71.38 40.18
N ASP A 574 31.10 -71.45 39.51
CA ASP A 574 30.22 -72.61 39.58
C ASP A 574 30.76 -73.74 38.71
N THR A 575 30.45 -74.99 39.04
CA THR A 575 30.88 -76.16 38.25
C THR A 575 29.68 -76.89 37.67
N PHE A 576 29.81 -77.45 36.49
CA PHE A 576 28.78 -78.30 35.91
C PHE A 576 28.61 -79.59 36.71
N GLU A 577 27.38 -79.82 37.17
CA GLU A 577 26.99 -81.04 37.84
C GLU A 577 26.59 -82.13 36.83
N GLY A 578 27.14 -83.33 37.00
CA GLY A 578 26.72 -84.51 36.23
C GLY A 578 25.22 -84.80 36.45
N GLY A 579 24.48 -85.03 35.37
CA GLY A 579 23.03 -85.27 35.42
C GLY A 579 22.13 -84.03 35.28
N HIS A 580 22.71 -82.82 35.14
CA HIS A 580 21.97 -81.58 34.88
C HIS A 580 21.96 -81.22 33.39
N VAL A 581 21.00 -80.37 32.99
CA VAL A 581 20.87 -79.81 31.64
C VAL A 581 21.06 -78.29 31.71
N TYR A 582 21.94 -77.78 30.85
CA TYR A 582 22.32 -76.37 30.84
C TYR A 582 21.92 -75.70 29.54
N LYS A 583 21.52 -74.43 29.63
CA LYS A 583 21.21 -73.57 28.50
C LYS A 583 22.15 -72.38 28.50
N VAL A 584 22.64 -72.02 27.32
CA VAL A 584 23.37 -70.78 27.10
C VAL A 584 22.48 -69.79 26.36
N ARG A 585 22.50 -68.55 26.81
CA ARG A 585 21.87 -67.41 26.14
C ARG A 585 22.96 -66.45 25.71
N VAL A 586 22.95 -66.04 24.45
CA VAL A 586 23.83 -64.98 23.94
C VAL A 586 22.97 -63.84 23.43
N THR A 587 23.19 -62.63 23.94
CA THR A 587 22.56 -61.40 23.43
C THR A 587 23.52 -60.75 22.45
N VAL A 588 23.06 -60.59 21.21
CA VAL A 588 23.85 -60.04 20.12
C VAL A 588 23.31 -58.67 19.75
N TYR A 589 24.21 -57.71 19.56
CA TYR A 589 23.89 -56.32 19.20
C TYR A 589 24.35 -56.01 17.78
N ALA A 590 23.61 -55.15 17.08
CA ALA A 590 24.01 -54.64 15.78
C ALA A 590 24.90 -53.39 15.96
N THR A 591 25.81 -53.16 15.02
CA THR A 591 26.51 -51.86 14.86
C THR A 591 25.57 -50.81 14.25
N ASP A 592 25.89 -49.52 14.37
CA ASP A 592 25.02 -48.42 13.91
C ASP A 592 24.63 -48.50 12.41
N ASP A 593 25.49 -49.11 11.57
CA ASP A 593 25.26 -49.28 10.13
C ASP A 593 24.50 -50.58 9.76
N ALA A 594 24.06 -51.35 10.76
CA ALA A 594 23.45 -52.66 10.56
C ALA A 594 22.23 -52.88 11.45
N ALA A 595 21.35 -53.78 11.04
CA ALA A 595 20.15 -54.14 11.78
C ALA A 595 19.77 -55.60 11.58
N PHE A 596 19.13 -56.17 12.59
CA PHE A 596 18.50 -57.49 12.50
C PHE A 596 17.15 -57.39 11.81
N ALA A 597 16.89 -58.28 10.85
CA ALA A 597 15.63 -58.32 10.11
C ALA A 597 15.01 -59.72 10.12
N LYS A 598 13.68 -59.78 10.16
CA LYS A 598 12.91 -61.02 10.22
C LYS A 598 12.07 -61.21 8.95
N GLY A 599 12.45 -62.18 8.12
CA GLY A 599 11.53 -62.84 7.18
C GLY A 599 11.11 -62.05 5.92
N LEU A 600 12.01 -61.26 5.33
CA LEU A 600 11.82 -60.70 3.99
C LEU A 600 12.53 -61.55 2.93
N ASP A 601 11.94 -61.69 1.74
CA ASP A 601 12.51 -62.09 0.42
C ASP A 601 13.96 -62.64 0.37
N GLY A 602 14.31 -63.61 1.23
CA GLY A 602 15.64 -64.23 1.29
C GLY A 602 16.69 -63.52 2.18
N GLU A 603 16.37 -62.39 2.82
CA GLU A 603 17.27 -61.60 3.69
C GLU A 603 16.82 -61.66 5.17
N ALA A 604 16.68 -62.86 5.72
CA ALA A 604 16.49 -63.05 7.16
C ALA A 604 17.84 -63.19 7.85
N THR A 605 18.02 -62.60 9.03
CA THR A 605 19.22 -62.88 9.82
C THR A 605 19.24 -64.34 10.23
N LEU A 606 20.23 -65.09 9.74
CA LEU A 606 20.48 -66.46 10.13
C LEU A 606 21.46 -66.50 11.31
N PHE A 607 21.17 -67.33 12.31
CA PHE A 607 22.06 -67.55 13.44
C PHE A 607 22.51 -69.00 13.52
N ARG A 608 23.80 -69.21 13.79
CA ARG A 608 24.35 -70.54 14.07
C ARG A 608 25.05 -70.56 15.42
N PHE A 609 24.87 -71.66 16.15
CA PHE A 609 25.52 -71.94 17.43
C PHE A 609 26.25 -73.28 17.31
N ASN A 610 27.58 -73.30 17.46
CA ASN A 610 28.42 -74.50 17.24
C ASN A 610 28.03 -75.27 15.96
N GLU A 611 27.95 -74.53 14.85
CA GLU A 611 27.59 -74.99 13.50
C GLU A 611 26.11 -75.38 13.28
N MET A 612 25.29 -75.40 14.34
CA MET A 612 23.86 -75.70 14.24
C MET A 612 23.02 -74.45 14.03
N LEU A 613 22.07 -74.52 13.09
CA LEU A 613 21.13 -73.44 12.82
C LEU A 613 20.18 -73.25 14.00
N VAL A 614 20.12 -72.03 14.53
CA VAL A 614 19.18 -71.68 15.60
C VAL A 614 17.85 -71.29 14.98
N THR A 615 16.78 -71.99 15.39
CA THR A 615 15.42 -71.76 14.87
C THR A 615 14.47 -71.11 15.87
N GLU A 616 14.89 -71.01 17.14
CA GLU A 616 14.12 -70.37 18.21
C GLU A 616 14.91 -69.19 18.78
N PHE A 617 14.28 -68.02 18.81
CA PHE A 617 14.88 -66.77 19.27
C PHE A 617 14.15 -66.27 20.53
N GLY A 618 14.90 -65.61 21.42
CA GLY A 618 14.34 -64.88 22.55
C GLY A 618 13.76 -63.53 22.12
N LYS A 619 14.13 -62.44 22.80
CA LYS A 619 13.77 -61.08 22.35
C LYS A 619 14.47 -60.74 21.03
N PHE A 620 13.72 -60.16 20.10
CA PHE A 620 14.19 -59.79 18.77
C PHE A 620 13.74 -58.35 18.45
N THR A 621 14.70 -57.48 18.15
CA THR A 621 14.51 -56.09 17.69
C THR A 621 15.49 -55.80 16.55
N SER A 622 15.37 -54.66 15.88
CA SER A 622 16.35 -54.24 14.86
C SER A 622 17.76 -54.03 15.43
N ALA A 623 17.88 -53.65 16.70
CA ALA A 623 19.17 -53.35 17.34
C ALA A 623 19.80 -54.54 18.08
N SER A 624 18.99 -55.52 18.52
CA SER A 624 19.51 -56.67 19.28
C SER A 624 18.64 -57.92 19.13
N VAL A 625 19.28 -59.08 19.29
CA VAL A 625 18.64 -60.40 19.28
C VAL A 625 19.22 -61.31 20.34
N GLU A 626 18.35 -62.01 21.06
CA GLU A 626 18.74 -63.07 22.00
C GLU A 626 18.68 -64.43 21.31
N VAL A 627 19.81 -65.13 21.33
CA VAL A 627 20.00 -66.48 20.81
C VAL A 627 20.12 -67.43 22.01
N GLU A 628 19.31 -68.49 22.04
CA GLU A 628 19.36 -69.48 23.12
C GLU A 628 19.68 -70.87 22.57
N TYR A 629 20.57 -71.61 23.24
CA TYR A 629 20.91 -72.99 22.91
C TYR A 629 20.94 -73.87 24.16
N THR A 630 20.34 -75.06 24.10
CA THR A 630 20.25 -76.00 25.23
C THR A 630 21.10 -77.24 24.95
N PHE A 631 22.04 -77.54 25.85
CA PHE A 631 22.96 -78.68 25.73
C PHE A 631 22.31 -80.00 26.19
N PRO A 632 22.85 -81.15 25.76
CA PRO A 632 22.56 -82.46 26.35
C PRO A 632 23.06 -82.58 27.81
N GLU A 633 22.71 -83.68 28.48
CA GLU A 633 23.11 -84.00 29.86
C GLU A 633 24.60 -84.47 29.97
N VAL A 634 25.30 -84.11 31.07
CA VAL A 634 26.77 -84.19 31.26
C VAL A 634 27.33 -85.55 31.82
N SER A 635 28.57 -86.01 31.46
CA SER A 635 29.25 -87.32 31.82
C SER A 635 30.71 -87.24 32.45
N GLU A 636 31.35 -88.33 32.98
CA GLU A 636 32.62 -88.39 33.85
C GLU A 636 33.97 -88.97 33.19
N ALA A 637 35.26 -88.56 33.50
CA ALA A 637 36.55 -88.76 32.67
C ALA A 637 37.98 -89.21 33.29
N THR A 638 39.06 -89.64 32.48
CA THR A 638 40.60 -89.87 32.76
C THR A 638 41.67 -90.01 31.53
N VAL A 639 43.05 -89.80 31.65
CA VAL A 639 44.20 -89.69 30.57
C VAL A 639 45.72 -90.15 30.89
N PRO A 640 46.72 -90.46 29.94
CA PRO A 640 48.21 -90.00 29.92
C PRO A 640 49.10 -89.90 28.55
N ALA A 641 50.45 -89.52 28.54
CA ALA A 641 51.39 -88.91 27.43
C ALA A 641 52.86 -89.49 27.02
N GLU A 642 53.66 -88.88 26.05
CA GLU A 642 54.92 -89.31 25.23
C GLU A 642 56.20 -88.30 25.02
N PRO A 643 57.37 -88.55 24.24
CA PRO A 643 58.78 -87.94 24.34
C PRO A 643 59.41 -86.89 23.27
N ALA A 644 60.74 -86.51 23.33
CA ALA A 644 61.45 -85.19 23.00
C ALA A 644 62.31 -84.88 21.67
N VAL A 645 62.63 -83.59 21.36
CA VAL A 645 63.04 -82.90 20.05
C VAL A 645 64.39 -82.05 20.07
N LYS A 646 65.09 -81.69 18.92
CA LYS A 646 66.32 -80.80 18.83
C LYS A 646 66.06 -79.34 18.35
N ILE A 647 66.97 -78.39 18.57
CA ILE A 647 66.77 -76.91 18.36
C ILE A 647 67.62 -76.29 17.21
N ILE A 648 67.07 -75.31 16.46
CA ILE A 648 67.72 -74.49 15.41
C ILE A 648 68.20 -73.14 15.98
N ASP A 649 69.45 -72.73 15.71
CA ASP A 649 70.04 -71.52 16.33
C ASP A 649 69.81 -70.21 15.52
N SER A 650 70.00 -70.20 14.19
CA SER A 650 69.81 -69.01 13.35
C SER A 650 69.49 -69.32 11.88
N VAL A 651 68.74 -68.43 11.22
CA VAL A 651 68.39 -68.50 9.80
C VAL A 651 68.52 -67.13 9.14
N ASP A 652 69.31 -67.03 8.06
CA ASP A 652 69.43 -65.81 7.26
C ASP A 652 68.69 -65.97 5.92
N ILE A 653 67.94 -64.93 5.53
CA ILE A 653 67.10 -64.87 4.34
C ILE A 653 67.64 -63.79 3.41
N ALA A 654 67.98 -64.12 2.17
CA ALA A 654 68.40 -63.15 1.16
C ALA A 654 67.35 -63.02 0.05
N ILE A 655 66.91 -61.78 -0.22
CA ILE A 655 65.93 -61.44 -1.26
C ILE A 655 66.33 -60.15 -2.01
N THR A 656 66.01 -60.06 -3.30
CA THR A 656 66.28 -58.85 -4.09
C THR A 656 65.20 -57.78 -3.81
N PRO A 657 65.55 -56.54 -3.42
CA PRO A 657 64.56 -55.49 -3.12
C PRO A 657 63.68 -55.13 -4.35
N PRO A 658 62.42 -54.70 -4.12
CA PRO A 658 61.53 -54.28 -5.19
C PRO A 658 61.98 -52.96 -5.85
N GLU A 659 61.98 -52.90 -7.19
CA GLU A 659 62.23 -51.69 -7.98
C GLU A 659 60.93 -51.24 -8.68
N ALA A 660 60.64 -49.94 -8.68
CA ALA A 660 59.45 -49.39 -9.30
C ALA A 660 59.37 -49.73 -10.80
N GLY A 661 58.20 -50.19 -11.25
CA GLY A 661 57.93 -50.61 -12.62
C GLY A 661 58.43 -52.00 -13.00
N GLN A 662 58.97 -52.78 -12.05
CA GLN A 662 59.34 -54.19 -12.25
C GLN A 662 58.30 -55.14 -11.63
N ASN A 663 58.17 -56.34 -12.20
CA ASN A 663 57.42 -57.44 -11.59
C ASN A 663 58.13 -57.95 -10.33
N PRO A 664 57.38 -58.49 -9.34
CA PRO A 664 57.96 -59.08 -8.14
C PRO A 664 58.89 -60.26 -8.44
N SER A 665 60.05 -60.28 -7.77
CA SER A 665 60.95 -61.44 -7.73
C SER A 665 60.68 -62.23 -6.45
N PHE A 666 60.39 -63.52 -6.63
CA PHE A 666 60.12 -64.47 -5.53
C PHE A 666 61.30 -65.44 -5.31
N GLU A 667 62.48 -65.13 -5.84
CA GLU A 667 63.69 -65.91 -5.58
C GLU A 667 64.26 -65.56 -4.20
N VAL A 668 64.33 -66.57 -3.31
CA VAL A 668 64.88 -66.45 -1.96
C VAL A 668 65.98 -67.47 -1.74
N THR A 669 67.06 -67.06 -1.08
CA THR A 669 68.12 -67.96 -0.63
C THR A 669 68.15 -68.01 0.90
N LEU A 670 68.19 -69.22 1.46
CA LEU A 670 68.32 -69.46 2.90
C LEU A 670 69.72 -69.94 3.24
N THR A 671 70.26 -69.48 4.36
CA THR A 671 71.48 -70.05 4.96
C THR A 671 71.23 -70.38 6.44
N GLY A 672 70.92 -71.65 6.73
CA GLY A 672 70.70 -72.25 8.06
C GLY A 672 70.61 -73.77 7.97
N GLU A 673 71.04 -74.52 9.00
CA GLU A 673 70.97 -76.00 9.02
C GLU A 673 69.63 -76.47 9.63
N GLY A 674 68.95 -77.42 8.97
CA GLY A 674 67.72 -78.06 9.50
C GLY A 674 66.40 -77.34 9.22
N CYS A 675 66.35 -76.46 8.21
CA CYS A 675 65.13 -75.78 7.78
C CYS A 675 65.06 -75.60 6.25
N HIS A 676 63.85 -75.43 5.71
CA HIS A 676 63.59 -75.17 4.29
C HIS A 676 62.45 -74.14 4.08
N MET A 677 62.36 -73.57 2.86
CA MET A 677 61.16 -72.81 2.47
C MET A 677 59.98 -73.74 2.34
N SER A 678 58.87 -73.33 2.93
CA SER A 678 57.63 -74.08 2.84
C SER A 678 57.10 -74.05 1.40
N GLU A 679 56.63 -75.19 0.90
CA GLU A 679 56.17 -75.39 -0.48
C GLU A 679 54.77 -74.80 -0.77
N ASP A 680 54.44 -73.65 -0.17
CA ASP A 680 53.16 -72.99 -0.44
C ASP A 680 53.17 -72.36 -1.84
N GLU A 681 52.36 -72.91 -2.74
CA GLU A 681 52.13 -72.39 -4.09
C GLU A 681 50.64 -72.06 -4.30
N ASN A 682 50.34 -70.78 -4.51
CA ASN A 682 49.07 -70.28 -5.05
C ASN A 682 49.30 -68.94 -5.80
N GLU A 683 48.24 -68.27 -6.24
CA GLU A 683 48.37 -67.00 -6.98
C GLU A 683 49.08 -65.87 -6.19
N VAL A 684 49.18 -66.04 -4.87
CA VAL A 684 49.59 -65.02 -3.92
C VAL A 684 50.88 -65.40 -3.18
N TRP A 685 51.08 -66.70 -2.94
CA TRP A 685 52.26 -67.31 -2.35
C TRP A 685 53.04 -68.06 -3.42
N VAL A 686 54.24 -67.59 -3.75
CA VAL A 686 55.10 -68.18 -4.78
C VAL A 686 56.39 -68.62 -4.11
N HIS A 687 56.66 -69.93 -4.11
CA HIS A 687 57.80 -70.54 -3.39
C HIS A 687 57.88 -70.15 -1.90
N GLY A 688 56.74 -70.01 -1.22
CA GLY A 688 56.69 -69.64 0.20
C GLY A 688 56.96 -68.15 0.49
N VAL A 689 56.81 -67.28 -0.52
CA VAL A 689 56.95 -65.81 -0.42
C VAL A 689 55.69 -65.13 -0.93
N MET A 690 55.23 -64.08 -0.25
CA MET A 690 54.10 -63.24 -0.64
C MET A 690 54.43 -61.77 -0.38
N TYR A 691 54.05 -60.86 -1.28
CA TYR A 691 54.17 -59.42 -1.06
C TYR A 691 52.80 -58.78 -0.85
N MET A 692 52.72 -57.82 0.06
CA MET A 692 51.54 -56.99 0.30
C MET A 692 51.90 -55.53 0.11
N ASP A 693 51.13 -54.82 -0.71
CA ASP A 693 51.21 -53.37 -0.78
C ASP A 693 50.52 -52.78 0.46
N GLN A 694 51.29 -52.14 1.33
CA GLN A 694 50.80 -51.52 2.56
C GLN A 694 50.10 -50.19 2.29
N THR A 695 50.27 -49.64 1.09
CA THR A 695 49.63 -48.40 0.65
C THR A 695 48.22 -48.69 0.18
N ALA A 696 48.05 -49.73 -0.65
CA ALA A 696 46.75 -50.15 -1.17
C ALA A 696 46.03 -51.21 -0.31
N TYR A 697 46.71 -51.79 0.69
CA TYR A 697 46.25 -52.94 1.48
C TYR A 697 45.80 -54.12 0.62
N THR A 698 46.52 -54.36 -0.48
CA THR A 698 46.24 -55.45 -1.42
C THR A 698 47.44 -56.37 -1.56
N THR A 699 47.18 -57.62 -1.90
CA THR A 699 48.25 -58.59 -2.14
C THR A 699 48.76 -58.51 -3.57
N VAL A 700 50.08 -58.53 -3.73
CA VAL A 700 50.76 -58.42 -5.02
C VAL A 700 50.88 -59.81 -5.64
N THR A 701 50.34 -59.98 -6.83
CA THR A 701 50.45 -61.22 -7.61
C THR A 701 51.66 -61.18 -8.55
N ALA A 702 52.03 -62.32 -9.14
CA ALA A 702 53.12 -62.37 -10.13
C ALA A 702 52.88 -61.51 -11.39
N ALA A 703 51.63 -61.09 -11.65
CA ALA A 703 51.26 -60.26 -12.79
C ALA A 703 51.40 -58.75 -12.51
N ASP A 704 51.50 -58.35 -11.25
CA ASP A 704 51.54 -56.95 -10.83
C ASP A 704 52.95 -56.35 -10.96
N VAL A 705 53.04 -55.02 -10.93
CA VAL A 705 54.30 -54.26 -10.94
C VAL A 705 54.35 -53.35 -9.74
N PHE A 706 55.54 -53.16 -9.15
CA PHE A 706 55.70 -52.26 -8.02
C PHE A 706 55.51 -50.79 -8.42
N GLY A 707 54.65 -50.06 -7.71
CA GLY A 707 54.45 -48.62 -7.81
C GLY A 707 55.58 -47.80 -7.18
N GLU A 708 55.63 -46.53 -7.54
CA GLU A 708 56.65 -45.56 -7.12
C GLU A 708 56.22 -44.86 -5.82
N GLY A 709 57.07 -44.86 -4.78
CA GLY A 709 56.73 -44.29 -3.46
C GLY A 709 56.03 -45.25 -2.49
N GLU A 710 55.66 -46.44 -2.95
CA GLU A 710 54.85 -47.41 -2.21
C GLU A 710 55.69 -48.23 -1.24
N THR A 711 55.06 -48.63 -0.14
CA THR A 711 55.67 -49.50 0.87
C THR A 711 55.10 -50.91 0.75
N TYR A 712 55.98 -51.89 0.66
CA TYR A 712 55.65 -53.30 0.53
C TYR A 712 56.12 -54.09 1.74
N GLU A 713 55.26 -54.98 2.22
CA GLU A 713 55.58 -55.98 3.22
C GLU A 713 55.80 -57.32 2.52
N ALA A 714 56.96 -57.94 2.73
CA ALA A 714 57.24 -59.30 2.26
C ALA A 714 57.03 -60.29 3.40
N HIS A 715 56.24 -61.32 3.13
CA HIS A 715 55.89 -62.41 4.01
C HIS A 715 56.64 -63.67 3.56
N PHE A 716 57.24 -64.39 4.51
CA PHE A 716 58.02 -65.61 4.29
C PHE A 716 57.51 -66.73 5.19
N SER A 717 57.46 -67.95 4.67
CA SER A 717 57.11 -69.14 5.46
C SER A 717 58.21 -70.19 5.45
N ILE A 718 58.75 -70.48 6.64
CA ILE A 718 59.86 -71.43 6.85
C ILE A 718 59.39 -72.61 7.70
N SER A 719 59.84 -73.81 7.37
CA SER A 719 59.57 -75.02 8.15
C SER A 719 60.85 -75.64 8.70
N ALA A 720 60.79 -76.16 9.93
CA ALA A 720 61.84 -76.99 10.52
C ALA A 720 61.78 -78.41 9.94
N ASP A 721 62.93 -78.98 9.67
CA ASP A 721 63.06 -80.36 9.22
C ASP A 721 62.74 -81.35 10.35
N GLU A 722 62.39 -82.59 10.00
CA GLU A 722 62.06 -83.63 10.98
C GLU A 722 63.17 -83.81 12.03
N GLY A 723 62.79 -83.76 13.31
CA GLY A 723 63.71 -83.88 14.45
C GLY A 723 64.34 -82.55 14.90
N TYR A 724 63.98 -81.43 14.26
CA TYR A 724 64.37 -80.06 14.62
C TYR A 724 63.14 -79.23 15.04
N SER A 725 63.40 -78.16 15.79
CA SER A 725 62.40 -77.22 16.30
C SER A 725 63.04 -75.84 16.39
N PHE A 726 62.25 -74.82 16.10
CA PHE A 726 62.64 -73.43 16.38
C PHE A 726 62.41 -73.06 17.85
N PHE A 727 61.67 -73.89 18.58
CA PHE A 727 61.17 -73.66 19.94
C PHE A 727 61.82 -74.62 20.94
N ASN A 728 62.19 -74.12 22.12
CA ASN A 728 62.71 -74.92 23.23
C ASN A 728 61.62 -75.82 23.88
N ASP A 729 62.00 -76.63 24.87
CA ASP A 729 61.06 -77.50 25.61
C ASP A 729 59.93 -76.73 26.34
N ALA A 730 60.05 -75.41 26.48
CA ALA A 730 59.03 -74.52 27.04
C ALA A 730 58.17 -73.83 25.95
N HIS A 731 58.29 -74.26 24.68
CA HIS A 731 57.65 -73.65 23.50
C HIS A 731 58.04 -72.19 23.25
N GLU A 732 59.17 -71.74 23.78
CA GLU A 732 59.68 -70.39 23.50
C GLU A 732 60.54 -70.41 22.24
N LEU A 733 60.32 -69.45 21.34
CA LEU A 733 61.12 -69.26 20.14
C LEU A 733 62.56 -68.89 20.53
N VAL A 734 63.53 -69.70 20.14
CA VAL A 734 64.96 -69.51 20.46
C VAL A 734 65.86 -69.34 19.24
N THR A 735 65.30 -69.45 18.03
CA THR A 735 65.99 -69.21 16.76
C THR A 735 66.03 -67.72 16.41
N THR A 736 67.17 -67.25 15.90
CA THR A 736 67.34 -65.87 15.40
C THR A 736 67.16 -65.77 13.88
N PHE A 737 66.46 -64.75 13.38
CA PHE A 737 66.21 -64.55 11.94
C PHE A 737 66.77 -63.21 11.43
N THR A 738 67.30 -63.17 10.21
CA THR A 738 67.65 -61.92 9.51
C THR A 738 67.18 -61.92 8.05
N ILE A 739 66.86 -60.73 7.51
CA ILE A 739 66.51 -60.50 6.09
C ILE A 739 67.53 -59.53 5.50
N ASN A 740 68.27 -59.94 4.47
CA ASN A 740 69.36 -59.16 3.85
C ASN A 740 70.37 -58.57 4.84
N GLY A 741 70.58 -59.24 5.98
CA GLY A 741 71.50 -58.81 7.05
C GLY A 741 70.90 -57.85 8.07
N GLU A 742 69.60 -57.51 7.98
CA GLU A 742 68.88 -56.72 8.97
C GLU A 742 67.87 -57.57 9.76
N ALA A 743 67.49 -57.11 10.95
CA ALA A 743 66.48 -57.80 11.76
C ALA A 743 65.10 -57.67 11.07
N PRO A 744 64.32 -58.76 10.98
CA PRO A 744 62.97 -58.70 10.43
C PRO A 744 62.08 -57.77 11.25
N TRP A 745 61.06 -57.21 10.60
CA TRP A 745 60.10 -56.32 11.24
C TRP A 745 59.20 -57.09 12.22
N HIS A 746 58.85 -58.32 11.85
CA HIS A 746 58.09 -59.23 12.70
C HIS A 746 58.49 -60.70 12.45
N VAL A 747 58.51 -61.50 13.53
CA VAL A 747 58.69 -62.95 13.51
C VAL A 747 57.58 -63.53 14.38
N GLY A 748 56.57 -64.11 13.76
CA GLY A 748 55.41 -64.62 14.49
C GLY A 748 54.14 -64.72 13.65
N ASP A 749 53.73 -65.96 13.41
CA ASP A 749 52.37 -66.44 13.71
C ASP A 749 52.57 -67.95 13.85
N TYR A 750 52.32 -68.47 15.04
CA TYR A 750 52.31 -69.91 15.25
C TYR A 750 51.10 -70.44 14.49
N ASP A 751 51.31 -71.18 13.40
CA ASP A 751 50.24 -71.92 12.76
C ASP A 751 49.76 -73.00 13.75
N PRO A 752 48.56 -72.86 14.35
CA PRO A 752 48.07 -73.84 15.31
C PRO A 752 47.82 -75.22 14.68
N TYR A 753 47.84 -75.30 13.34
CA TYR A 753 47.71 -76.53 12.57
C TYR A 753 49.06 -77.16 12.19
N ALA A 754 50.21 -76.47 12.35
CA ALA A 754 51.55 -76.96 11.97
C ALA A 754 52.70 -76.43 12.88
N PRO A 755 53.05 -77.14 13.98
CA PRO A 755 53.95 -76.65 15.03
C PRO A 755 55.44 -76.49 14.63
N SER A 756 55.81 -76.84 13.40
CA SER A 756 57.17 -76.73 12.88
C SER A 756 57.37 -75.55 11.91
N ARG A 757 56.36 -74.69 11.74
CA ARG A 757 56.36 -73.60 10.76
C ARG A 757 56.45 -72.23 11.42
N ILE A 758 57.22 -71.31 10.83
CA ILE A 758 57.33 -69.91 11.26
C ILE A 758 57.09 -68.97 10.09
N HIS A 759 56.28 -67.95 10.37
CA HIS A 759 56.03 -66.83 9.49
C HIS A 759 56.90 -65.62 9.86
N ILE A 760 57.52 -64.98 8.86
CA ILE A 760 58.45 -63.86 9.03
C ILE A 760 58.04 -62.73 8.08
N GLN A 761 58.09 -61.48 8.53
CA GLN A 761 57.74 -60.29 7.74
C GLN A 761 58.87 -59.26 7.71
N GLY A 762 59.03 -58.59 6.56
CA GLY A 762 59.97 -57.49 6.37
C GLY A 762 59.39 -56.38 5.48
N MET A 763 59.75 -55.13 5.76
CA MET A 763 59.23 -53.93 5.08
C MET A 763 60.24 -53.33 4.09
N PHE A 764 59.76 -52.87 2.94
CA PHE A 764 60.54 -52.24 1.87
C PHE A 764 59.78 -51.03 1.30
N THR A 765 60.47 -49.94 0.93
CA THR A 765 59.82 -48.74 0.35
C THR A 765 60.47 -48.37 -0.98
N THR A 766 59.67 -48.14 -2.03
CA THR A 766 60.12 -47.53 -3.30
C THR A 766 60.09 -46.00 -3.15
N ALA A 767 60.98 -45.23 -3.79
CA ALA A 767 61.13 -43.80 -3.50
C ALA A 767 60.19 -42.88 -4.33
N GLY A 768 59.44 -41.95 -3.69
CA GLY A 768 58.60 -40.87 -4.31
C GLY A 768 57.82 -39.97 -3.29
N GLU A 769 57.44 -38.71 -3.63
CA GLU A 769 56.87 -37.65 -2.74
C GLU A 769 55.36 -37.80 -2.38
N ALA A 770 54.90 -37.25 -1.24
CA ALA A 770 53.54 -37.45 -0.66
C ALA A 770 52.56 -36.27 -0.84
N HIS A 771 51.28 -36.57 -1.14
CA HIS A 771 50.16 -35.61 -1.25
C HIS A 771 49.29 -35.56 0.03
N LEU A 772 48.63 -34.42 0.29
CA LEU A 772 47.79 -34.21 1.49
C LEU A 772 46.35 -34.76 1.35
N PHE A 773 45.82 -34.86 0.13
CA PHE A 773 44.47 -35.35 -0.19
C PHE A 773 44.50 -36.28 -1.43
N PRO A 774 43.44 -37.08 -1.71
CA PRO A 774 43.38 -37.91 -2.92
C PRO A 774 43.67 -37.11 -4.20
N VAL A 775 44.49 -37.67 -5.09
CA VAL A 775 45.02 -36.97 -6.29
C VAL A 775 43.91 -36.53 -7.26
N ASP A 776 42.73 -37.15 -7.20
CA ASP A 776 41.57 -36.83 -8.01
C ASP A 776 40.60 -35.82 -7.35
N PHE A 777 40.84 -35.42 -6.10
CA PHE A 777 39.98 -34.47 -5.40
C PHE A 777 40.18 -33.02 -5.89
N ALA A 778 39.07 -32.34 -6.19
CA ALA A 778 39.03 -30.90 -6.46
C ALA A 778 37.76 -30.31 -5.85
N GLY A 779 37.89 -29.34 -4.95
CA GLY A 779 36.77 -28.75 -4.21
C GLY A 779 37.20 -28.08 -2.91
N PHE A 780 36.25 -27.58 -2.13
CA PHE A 780 36.52 -27.09 -0.77
C PHE A 780 36.40 -28.24 0.23
N THR A 781 37.37 -28.40 1.13
CA THR A 781 37.34 -29.43 2.18
C THR A 781 37.80 -28.90 3.53
N GLU A 782 37.33 -29.51 4.60
CA GLU A 782 37.74 -29.16 5.97
C GLU A 782 39.02 -29.92 6.35
N TYR A 783 40.01 -29.18 6.84
CA TYR A 783 41.24 -29.74 7.39
C TYR A 783 41.71 -28.89 8.57
N GLY A 784 41.96 -29.51 9.72
CA GLY A 784 42.46 -28.82 10.92
C GLY A 784 41.53 -27.71 11.44
N GLY A 785 40.21 -27.82 11.22
CA GLY A 785 39.21 -26.83 11.64
C GLY A 785 39.11 -25.59 10.73
N GLY A 786 39.70 -25.63 9.53
CA GLY A 786 39.57 -24.62 8.49
C GLY A 786 39.14 -25.24 7.16
N MET A 787 38.47 -24.45 6.32
CA MET A 787 38.04 -24.91 4.98
C MET A 787 39.03 -24.42 3.92
N PHE A 788 39.55 -25.35 3.11
CA PHE A 788 40.59 -25.11 2.11
C PHE A 788 40.14 -25.53 0.71
N LEU A 789 40.49 -24.72 -0.30
CA LEU A 789 40.37 -25.12 -1.70
C LEU A 789 41.48 -26.10 -2.05
N VAL A 790 41.13 -27.26 -2.59
CA VAL A 790 42.05 -28.32 -3.02
C VAL A 790 41.84 -28.58 -4.50
N SER A 791 42.92 -28.88 -5.22
CA SER A 791 42.88 -29.33 -6.61
C SER A 791 44.03 -30.28 -6.86
N GLY A 792 43.73 -31.48 -7.40
CA GLY A 792 44.75 -32.46 -7.70
C GLY A 792 45.41 -33.09 -6.46
N GLY A 793 44.69 -33.12 -5.33
CA GLY A 793 45.22 -33.61 -4.05
C GLY A 793 46.00 -32.59 -3.20
N ASP A 794 46.21 -31.37 -3.71
CA ASP A 794 46.97 -30.31 -3.03
C ASP A 794 46.13 -29.06 -2.73
N VAL A 795 46.43 -28.37 -1.61
CA VAL A 795 45.81 -27.08 -1.28
C VAL A 795 46.24 -26.03 -2.31
N VAL A 796 45.26 -25.37 -2.91
CA VAL A 796 45.46 -24.30 -3.90
C VAL A 796 45.82 -23.00 -3.18
N THR A 797 47.08 -22.88 -2.80
CA THR A 797 47.57 -21.73 -2.00
C THR A 797 47.53 -20.39 -2.73
N GLU A 798 47.44 -20.36 -4.05
CA GLU A 798 47.29 -19.10 -4.80
C GLU A 798 45.87 -18.50 -4.77
N ALA A 799 44.86 -19.23 -4.29
CA ALA A 799 43.49 -18.75 -4.27
C ALA A 799 43.29 -17.64 -3.22
N ASN A 800 43.20 -16.40 -3.70
CA ASN A 800 43.04 -15.19 -2.91
C ASN A 800 41.90 -14.32 -3.50
N GLY A 801 41.03 -13.79 -2.64
CA GLY A 801 39.87 -13.00 -3.05
C GLY A 801 38.61 -13.86 -3.19
N VAL A 802 37.70 -13.46 -4.06
CA VAL A 802 36.41 -14.17 -4.24
C VAL A 802 36.60 -15.36 -5.16
N VAL A 803 36.28 -16.56 -4.66
CA VAL A 803 36.44 -17.84 -5.36
C VAL A 803 35.11 -18.55 -5.41
N GLN A 804 34.74 -19.05 -6.59
CA GLN A 804 33.53 -19.85 -6.78
C GLN A 804 33.74 -21.24 -6.20
N ASP A 805 32.73 -21.77 -5.51
CA ASP A 805 32.71 -23.17 -5.12
C ASP A 805 32.55 -24.04 -6.39
N PRO A 806 33.53 -24.93 -6.72
CA PRO A 806 33.45 -25.78 -7.90
C PRO A 806 32.29 -26.77 -7.87
N ASP A 807 31.89 -27.21 -6.68
CA ASP A 807 30.80 -28.18 -6.48
C ASP A 807 29.43 -27.49 -6.38
N CYS A 808 29.43 -26.22 -5.95
CA CYS A 808 28.23 -25.41 -5.80
C CYS A 808 28.37 -24.04 -6.51
N PRO A 809 28.08 -23.94 -7.82
CA PRO A 809 28.36 -22.72 -8.60
C PRO A 809 27.59 -21.47 -8.14
N GLU A 810 26.57 -21.62 -7.30
CA GLU A 810 25.83 -20.51 -6.69
C GLU A 810 26.54 -19.91 -5.46
N VAL A 811 27.51 -20.61 -4.89
CA VAL A 811 28.24 -20.23 -3.68
C VAL A 811 29.62 -19.68 -4.03
N TRP A 812 29.99 -18.58 -3.37
CA TRP A 812 31.26 -17.90 -3.56
C TRP A 812 31.84 -17.53 -2.20
N TYR A 813 33.11 -17.85 -1.98
CA TYR A 813 33.84 -17.63 -0.73
C TYR A 813 34.93 -16.58 -0.88
N PHE A 814 35.18 -15.82 0.19
CA PHE A 814 36.41 -15.05 0.34
C PHE A 814 37.52 -15.99 0.81
N CYS A 815 38.56 -16.15 0.00
CA CYS A 815 39.71 -16.98 0.31
C CYS A 815 40.96 -16.12 0.53
N ALA A 816 41.83 -16.59 1.43
CA ALA A 816 43.20 -16.11 1.56
C ALA A 816 44.12 -17.32 1.70
N ASN A 817 45.12 -17.41 0.82
CA ASN A 817 46.06 -18.52 0.71
C ASN A 817 45.37 -19.90 0.59
N GLY A 818 44.28 -19.99 -0.18
CA GLY A 818 43.51 -21.23 -0.32
C GLY A 818 42.53 -21.50 0.82
N GLN A 819 42.59 -20.77 1.94
CA GLN A 819 41.69 -20.97 3.08
C GLN A 819 40.51 -19.98 3.06
N VAL A 820 39.30 -20.47 3.28
CA VAL A 820 38.09 -19.64 3.42
C VAL A 820 38.13 -18.81 4.70
N GLN A 821 37.85 -17.52 4.54
CA GLN A 821 37.90 -16.52 5.60
C GLN A 821 36.48 -16.16 6.07
N LEU A 822 35.87 -17.04 6.88
CA LEU A 822 34.51 -16.82 7.39
C LEU A 822 34.38 -15.59 8.29
N GLY A 823 35.48 -15.02 8.79
CA GLY A 823 35.48 -13.77 9.54
C GLY A 823 35.41 -12.50 8.67
N TYR A 824 35.53 -12.62 7.34
CA TYR A 824 35.55 -11.47 6.43
C TYR A 824 34.13 -10.95 6.17
N SER A 825 33.89 -9.64 6.33
CA SER A 825 32.65 -9.01 5.88
C SER A 825 32.97 -7.65 5.27
N GLY A 826 32.66 -7.47 3.99
CA GLY A 826 33.10 -6.30 3.24
C GLY A 826 33.04 -6.47 1.72
N LEU A 827 33.58 -5.49 1.02
CA LEU A 827 33.65 -5.47 -0.44
C LEU A 827 34.89 -6.19 -0.95
N ALA A 828 34.71 -7.15 -1.85
CA ALA A 828 35.80 -7.80 -2.57
C ALA A 828 35.55 -7.78 -4.08
N GLU A 829 36.64 -7.68 -4.85
CA GLU A 829 36.59 -7.63 -6.30
C GLU A 829 36.56 -9.04 -6.90
N TYR A 830 35.70 -9.24 -7.89
CA TYR A 830 35.69 -10.40 -8.77
C TYR A 830 35.38 -9.96 -10.21
N GLY A 831 36.24 -10.33 -11.16
CA GLY A 831 36.00 -10.05 -12.59
C GLY A 831 35.81 -8.56 -12.93
N GLY A 832 36.51 -7.66 -12.24
CA GLY A 832 36.40 -6.21 -12.45
C GLY A 832 35.18 -5.55 -11.81
N LYS A 833 34.42 -6.29 -10.99
CA LYS A 833 33.24 -5.80 -10.26
C LYS A 833 33.39 -6.09 -8.77
N TRP A 834 32.77 -5.25 -7.95
CA TRP A 834 32.84 -5.38 -6.49
C TRP A 834 31.56 -5.97 -5.93
N PHE A 835 31.71 -6.92 -5.03
CA PHE A 835 30.64 -7.66 -4.40
C PHE A 835 30.75 -7.59 -2.88
N PHE A 836 29.61 -7.62 -2.20
CA PHE A 836 29.56 -7.65 -0.75
C PHE A 836 29.52 -9.08 -0.24
N LEU A 837 30.43 -9.38 0.68
CA LEU A 837 30.51 -10.67 1.37
C LEU A 837 30.12 -10.47 2.84
N SER A 838 29.36 -11.41 3.36
CA SER A 838 28.96 -11.50 4.76
C SER A 838 29.44 -12.83 5.31
N ASN A 839 30.22 -12.81 6.38
CA ASN A 839 30.86 -13.99 6.97
C ASN A 839 31.63 -14.85 5.94
N GLY A 840 32.39 -14.19 5.07
CA GLY A 840 33.22 -14.81 4.04
C GLY A 840 32.44 -15.35 2.84
N ILE A 841 31.12 -15.15 2.76
CA ILE A 841 30.25 -15.69 1.71
C ILE A 841 29.59 -14.54 0.95
N LEU A 842 29.50 -14.64 -0.38
CA LEU A 842 28.79 -13.67 -1.21
C LEU A 842 27.33 -13.50 -0.74
N ASN A 843 26.95 -12.26 -0.42
CA ASN A 843 25.61 -11.92 0.01
C ASN A 843 24.89 -11.08 -1.04
N THR A 844 24.20 -11.76 -1.96
CA THR A 844 23.41 -11.15 -3.04
C THR A 844 22.16 -10.43 -2.55
N SER A 845 21.76 -10.60 -1.29
CA SER A 845 20.59 -9.91 -0.71
C SER A 845 20.92 -8.55 -0.10
N TYR A 846 22.19 -8.29 0.18
CA TYR A 846 22.59 -7.07 0.87
C TYR A 846 22.36 -5.82 0.00
N THR A 847 21.67 -4.83 0.56
CA THR A 847 21.49 -3.50 -0.05
C THR A 847 21.71 -2.46 1.05
N GLY A 848 22.58 -1.49 0.82
CA GLY A 848 22.94 -0.49 1.83
C GLY A 848 24.31 0.14 1.62
N VAL A 849 24.71 0.94 2.61
CA VAL A 849 26.03 1.60 2.64
C VAL A 849 27.06 0.71 3.32
N VAL A 850 28.18 0.48 2.64
CA VAL A 850 29.33 -0.27 3.17
C VAL A 850 30.52 0.67 3.33
N ASN A 851 31.18 0.59 4.48
CA ASN A 851 32.48 1.22 4.68
C ASN A 851 33.57 0.30 4.12
N TYR A 852 34.35 0.81 3.16
CA TYR A 852 35.49 0.11 2.59
C TYR A 852 36.64 1.09 2.37
N ASP A 853 37.83 0.75 2.84
CA ASP A 853 39.06 1.55 2.72
C ASP A 853 38.90 3.04 3.11
N GLY A 854 38.17 3.30 4.21
CA GLY A 854 37.93 4.67 4.70
C GLY A 854 36.90 5.48 3.90
N ALA A 855 36.27 4.89 2.89
CA ALA A 855 35.20 5.48 2.10
C ALA A 855 33.87 4.72 2.28
N ARG A 856 32.76 5.39 1.96
CA ARG A 856 31.40 4.82 1.99
C ARG A 856 30.94 4.53 0.57
N PHE A 857 30.48 3.31 0.34
CA PHE A 857 30.05 2.81 -0.97
C PHE A 857 28.63 2.27 -0.91
N ILE A 858 27.90 2.39 -2.01
CA ILE A 858 26.54 1.87 -2.11
C ILE A 858 26.53 0.50 -2.78
N VAL A 859 25.93 -0.46 -2.09
CA VAL A 859 25.69 -1.81 -2.60
C VAL A 859 24.20 -2.00 -2.79
N ALA A 860 23.80 -2.63 -3.89
CA ALA A 860 22.44 -3.12 -4.09
C ALA A 860 22.48 -4.53 -4.67
N ALA A 861 21.63 -5.41 -4.12
CA ALA A 861 21.60 -6.83 -4.45
C ALA A 861 23.01 -7.47 -4.43
N GLY A 862 23.79 -7.17 -3.39
CA GLY A 862 25.14 -7.68 -3.15
C GLY A 862 26.22 -7.15 -4.08
N ARG A 863 25.91 -6.22 -5.00
CA ARG A 863 26.88 -5.63 -5.93
C ARG A 863 27.06 -4.13 -5.70
N LEU A 864 28.29 -3.66 -5.76
CA LEU A 864 28.60 -2.23 -5.78
C LEU A 864 27.88 -1.55 -6.96
N LEU A 865 27.30 -0.38 -6.70
CA LEU A 865 26.71 0.50 -7.70
C LEU A 865 27.73 1.52 -8.20
N ASP A 866 28.84 1.03 -8.76
CA ASP A 866 30.02 1.79 -9.23
C ASP A 866 29.72 2.92 -10.24
N GLU A 867 28.61 2.87 -10.96
CA GLU A 867 28.19 3.92 -11.91
C GLU A 867 27.10 4.87 -11.38
N TYR A 868 26.62 4.66 -10.15
CA TYR A 868 25.49 5.44 -9.63
C TYR A 868 25.89 6.88 -9.26
N ASN A 869 25.09 7.84 -9.71
CA ASN A 869 25.24 9.26 -9.42
C ASN A 869 23.87 9.85 -9.03
N GLY A 870 23.74 10.40 -7.82
CA GLY A 870 22.47 10.96 -7.35
C GLY A 870 22.23 10.78 -5.84
N LEU A 871 21.04 11.17 -5.41
CA LEU A 871 20.54 10.97 -4.04
C LEU A 871 19.96 9.55 -3.91
N ILE A 872 20.47 8.78 -2.95
CA ILE A 872 19.95 7.44 -2.63
C ILE A 872 19.76 7.28 -1.12
N GLN A 873 18.70 6.56 -0.74
CA GLN A 873 18.47 6.19 0.65
C GLN A 873 19.18 4.88 0.98
N ASP A 874 19.86 4.84 2.12
CA ASP A 874 20.27 3.58 2.73
C ASP A 874 19.07 2.94 3.43
N PRO A 875 18.55 1.79 2.93
CA PRO A 875 17.37 1.16 3.50
C PRO A 875 17.57 0.67 4.93
N ASN A 876 18.81 0.48 5.39
CA ASN A 876 19.10 0.00 6.74
C ASN A 876 19.05 1.10 7.79
N THR A 877 19.37 2.35 7.41
CA THR A 877 19.44 3.49 8.34
C THR A 877 18.36 4.54 8.08
N GLY A 878 17.75 4.53 6.89
CA GLY A 878 16.80 5.56 6.43
C GLY A 878 17.47 6.87 6.04
N LEU A 879 18.79 6.99 6.18
CA LEU A 879 19.57 8.18 5.81
C LEU A 879 19.73 8.27 4.30
N TRP A 880 19.79 9.50 3.79
CA TRP A 880 19.96 9.78 2.36
C TRP A 880 21.35 10.31 2.10
N TYR A 881 22.00 9.78 1.06
CA TYR A 881 23.35 10.13 0.66
C TYR A 881 23.38 10.62 -0.77
N TYR A 882 24.17 11.65 -1.02
CA TYR A 882 24.57 12.03 -2.38
C TYR A 882 25.80 11.21 -2.78
N VAL A 883 25.68 10.53 -3.91
CA VAL A 883 26.63 9.54 -4.37
C VAL A 883 27.13 9.95 -5.74
N ALA A 884 28.44 9.82 -5.97
CA ALA A 884 29.07 10.02 -7.26
C ALA A 884 29.98 8.82 -7.57
N GLY A 885 29.74 8.13 -8.68
CA GLY A 885 30.46 6.91 -9.03
C GLY A 885 30.37 5.81 -7.97
N GLY A 886 29.19 5.61 -7.37
CA GLY A 886 28.94 4.59 -6.34
C GLY A 886 29.51 4.88 -4.95
N GLN A 887 30.31 5.94 -4.81
CA GLN A 887 30.87 6.40 -3.54
C GLN A 887 30.07 7.58 -2.99
N VAL A 888 29.81 7.61 -1.68
CA VAL A 888 29.24 8.79 -1.02
C VAL A 888 30.21 9.95 -1.18
N ALA A 889 29.78 10.99 -1.87
CA ALA A 889 30.63 12.11 -2.25
C ALA A 889 30.72 13.14 -1.12
N ASP A 890 31.89 13.76 -0.95
CA ASP A 890 32.04 14.93 -0.09
C ASP A 890 31.47 16.17 -0.81
N TYR A 891 30.13 16.28 -0.78
CA TYR A 891 29.38 17.31 -1.48
C TYR A 891 28.47 18.08 -0.54
N THR A 892 28.54 19.41 -0.61
CA THR A 892 27.62 20.32 0.07
C THR A 892 26.96 21.24 -0.97
N GLY A 893 25.64 21.20 -1.08
CA GLY A 893 24.89 21.94 -2.11
C GLY A 893 23.48 21.41 -2.33
N LEU A 894 22.79 21.98 -3.34
CA LEU A 894 21.44 21.53 -3.72
C LEU A 894 21.53 20.40 -4.75
N VAL A 895 20.77 19.33 -4.51
CA VAL A 895 20.64 18.17 -5.40
C VAL A 895 19.17 18.02 -5.80
N MET A 896 18.91 17.83 -7.10
CA MET A 896 17.57 17.53 -7.60
C MET A 896 17.28 16.04 -7.40
N TYR A 897 16.16 15.72 -6.76
CA TYR A 897 15.64 14.36 -6.63
C TYR A 897 14.11 14.38 -6.74
N ASP A 898 13.55 13.53 -7.61
CA ASP A 898 12.10 13.40 -7.85
C ASP A 898 11.33 14.73 -8.02
N GLY A 899 11.91 15.66 -8.77
CA GLY A 899 11.29 16.96 -9.06
C GLY A 899 11.38 18.02 -7.95
N ALA A 900 12.05 17.72 -6.83
CA ALA A 900 12.34 18.66 -5.76
C ALA A 900 13.85 18.83 -5.53
N TRP A 901 14.24 20.00 -5.00
CA TRP A 901 15.62 20.27 -4.62
C TRP A 901 15.82 20.02 -3.13
N PHE A 902 16.91 19.33 -2.81
CA PHE A 902 17.27 18.95 -1.46
C PHE A 902 18.66 19.45 -1.11
N TYR A 903 18.85 19.88 0.12
CA TYR A 903 20.13 20.37 0.60
C TYR A 903 20.94 19.26 1.25
N VAL A 904 22.13 19.04 0.74
CA VAL A 904 23.09 18.02 1.21
C VAL A 904 24.27 18.73 1.86
N ILE A 905 24.78 18.17 2.96
CA ILE A 905 25.99 18.61 3.66
C ILE A 905 26.89 17.39 3.84
N ASP A 906 28.16 17.50 3.43
CA ASP A 906 29.18 16.44 3.52
C ASP A 906 28.69 15.08 2.99
N GLY A 907 27.91 15.12 1.89
CA GLY A 907 27.36 13.94 1.23
C GLY A 907 26.08 13.36 1.84
N GLU A 908 25.56 13.92 2.93
CA GLU A 908 24.34 13.46 3.59
C GLU A 908 23.21 14.50 3.48
N LEU A 909 21.97 14.03 3.28
CA LEU A 909 20.80 14.91 3.23
C LEU A 909 20.60 15.62 4.57
N ALA A 910 20.61 16.95 4.56
CA ALA A 910 20.47 17.76 5.75
C ALA A 910 19.00 17.95 6.15
N THR A 911 18.33 16.87 6.54
CA THR A 911 16.88 16.84 6.89
C THR A 911 16.47 17.82 7.99
N GLY A 912 17.40 18.23 8.87
CA GLY A 912 17.16 19.23 9.91
C GLY A 912 17.48 20.68 9.52
N TYR A 913 18.00 20.92 8.32
CA TYR A 913 18.45 22.25 7.91
C TYR A 913 17.27 23.16 7.57
N ASN A 914 17.28 24.36 8.15
CA ASN A 914 16.30 25.42 7.91
C ASN A 914 17.05 26.74 7.72
N GLY A 915 17.02 27.30 6.50
CA GLY A 915 17.77 28.52 6.20
C GLY A 915 17.96 28.78 4.69
N PRO A 916 18.56 29.94 4.34
CA PRO A 916 18.87 30.28 2.97
C PRO A 916 20.13 29.55 2.47
N VAL A 917 20.09 29.01 1.25
CA VAL A 917 21.22 28.38 0.54
C VAL A 917 21.44 29.10 -0.79
N ASP A 918 22.68 29.51 -1.06
CA ASP A 918 23.06 30.07 -2.36
C ASP A 918 23.43 28.95 -3.34
N TYR A 919 22.75 28.90 -4.48
CA TYR A 919 22.99 27.92 -5.53
C TYR A 919 22.85 28.56 -6.92
N ASP A 920 23.84 28.37 -7.79
CA ASP A 920 23.89 28.92 -9.16
C ASP A 920 23.55 30.43 -9.27
N GLY A 921 24.03 31.22 -8.30
CA GLY A 921 23.84 32.67 -8.27
C GLY A 921 22.49 33.17 -7.76
N ALA A 922 21.62 32.28 -7.26
CA ALA A 922 20.35 32.61 -6.61
C ALA A 922 20.29 32.04 -5.17
N THR A 923 19.53 32.70 -4.30
CA THR A 923 19.30 32.25 -2.92
C THR A 923 17.96 31.52 -2.82
N PHE A 924 17.97 30.30 -2.30
CA PHE A 924 16.80 29.44 -2.10
C PHE A 924 16.52 29.25 -0.61
N ASN A 925 15.25 29.24 -0.23
CA ASN A 925 14.85 28.92 1.15
C ASN A 925 14.68 27.42 1.30
N VAL A 926 15.37 26.83 2.28
CA VAL A 926 15.29 25.41 2.62
C VAL A 926 14.60 25.25 3.97
N VAL A 927 13.63 24.34 4.04
CA VAL A 927 12.93 23.94 5.26
C VAL A 927 12.93 22.42 5.34
N GLY A 928 13.38 21.87 6.47
CA GLY A 928 13.50 20.42 6.66
C GLY A 928 14.40 19.74 5.61
N GLY A 929 15.44 20.43 5.13
CA GLY A 929 16.33 19.92 4.09
C GLY A 929 15.80 19.99 2.65
N GLN A 930 14.56 20.46 2.43
CA GLN A 930 13.97 20.61 1.09
C GLN A 930 13.77 22.09 0.72
N VAL A 931 14.03 22.46 -0.54
CA VAL A 931 13.71 23.80 -1.06
C VAL A 931 12.21 24.00 -1.12
N VAL A 932 11.75 25.14 -0.58
CA VAL A 932 10.34 25.55 -0.60
C VAL A 932 10.16 26.82 -1.43
N ALA A 933 8.96 26.95 -2.01
CA ALA A 933 8.59 28.06 -2.89
C ALA A 933 8.42 29.41 -2.16
#